data_AF-A0A1Y4SET8-F1
#
_entry.id   AF-A0A1Y4SET8-F1
#
_cell.length_a   1.000
_cell.length_b   1.000
_cell.length_c   1.000
_cell.angle_alpha   90.00
_cell.angle_beta   90.00
_cell.angle_gamma   90.00
#
_symmetry.space_group_name_H-M   'P 1'
#
loop_
_entity.id
_entity.type
_entity.pdbx_description
1 polymer ?
#
loop_
_entity_poly.entity_id
_entity_poly.type
_entity_poly.pdbx_seq_one_letter_code
_entity_poly.pdbx_strand_id
1 'polypeptide(L)'
;MRKIWKFLKAYRLHLGVTVILLAAAALMPFNSYYQRDFSASDLEIREEALQMTVLTEDDPPVLLAGVGEGYTGIVAETGGVTLQDGTYRIQVVSLSEGSGNYLEIYNTGKLNEDNTQGELIGKMELTPGQELTEFTFTTEESLEDVNFRIVYGGDGLLNVSSLYLVSTEPMYTDILWLMGAILLISALLLARRVRGKQLTPEGRTASLLLLAAVLLASLPLGFDTVLDGNDLYYQFNRITGIQEALKSGQLPVKIHSTLLHGYGYGSPIFYPEYFLYIPALLGCAGVSLVNCYKVLVLMINAGTAAVAYVSFSGVLRSKRTGLAASLLYTLSVYRLIDIYTRSAIGEALAMVFLPLVIWGMYELFLGDRRKWYLSALGLTGIMQSHVLTTEMTLLFGGIFGLCFITRLREKGRIPALLKAAGATVLLNLGRIALLLQHMGYPFKVFSVESVLSWWTVTLPKVFDLLLFNTNERTYPGVQNGGEMPCSLGFVLLVGILAFLYSYIRSSEKSRLQKSCMFALVLSVLGIYLSSNLFPWDRVQAVPFLYKLVTPIQLPWRFLALSSALLCPVCAVGFEQLFQDKEESAGSRKAVMAGVYVLAFLCAGIYVGRYSEEALGRYTSENQYQREQSQVDALYFMNVDHANSYRIWNRDNTFVPAEGVEVDEVFRNENLTAGFSYQMTGEAAGTEELWVEVPFTYYPNYRACMEDGTKLKTTVGDQGVVRVYLPDEESGTVRIYYQEPWYVTGARLISAAALLGFAAAYLFQKYKKEK
;
A
#
# COMPACT_ATOMS: atom_id res chain seq x y z
N MET A 1 9.25 49.01 8.57
CA MET A 1 10.59 48.69 8.00
C MET A 1 11.64 48.22 9.02
N ARG A 2 12.08 49.00 10.02
CA ARG A 2 13.14 48.57 10.99
C ARG A 2 12.91 47.23 11.71
N LYS A 3 11.66 46.91 12.10
CA LYS A 3 11.32 45.63 12.76
C LYS A 3 11.50 44.41 11.83
N ILE A 4 11.09 44.55 10.56
CA ILE A 4 11.26 43.52 9.53
C ILE A 4 12.75 43.27 9.28
N TRP A 5 13.54 44.33 9.17
CA TRP A 5 14.99 44.22 8.96
C TRP A 5 15.72 43.52 10.12
N LYS A 6 15.32 43.80 11.38
CA LYS A 6 15.83 43.07 12.55
C LYS A 6 15.45 41.59 12.52
N PHE A 7 14.22 41.26 12.12
CA PHE A 7 13.75 39.88 12.00
C PHE A 7 14.53 39.11 10.92
N LEU A 8 14.64 39.68 9.71
CA LEU A 8 15.40 39.08 8.61
C LEU A 8 16.87 38.86 9.00
N LYS A 9 17.50 39.83 9.68
CA LYS A 9 18.87 39.67 10.16
C LYS A 9 19.01 38.56 11.21
N ALA A 10 18.04 38.41 12.11
CA ALA A 10 18.04 37.38 13.15
C ALA A 10 17.89 35.95 12.60
N TYR A 11 17.13 35.77 11.51
CA TYR A 11 16.83 34.45 10.93
C TYR A 11 17.42 34.24 9.52
N ARG A 12 18.38 35.06 9.09
CA ARG A 12 18.98 35.04 7.75
C ARG A 12 19.43 33.66 7.28
N LEU A 13 20.06 32.87 8.16
CA LEU A 13 20.55 31.53 7.81
C LEU A 13 19.40 30.57 7.53
N HIS A 14 18.33 30.63 8.35
CA HIS A 14 17.16 29.77 8.17
C HIS A 14 16.44 30.08 6.85
N LEU A 15 16.20 31.37 6.60
CA LEU A 15 15.58 31.83 5.36
C LEU A 15 16.46 31.50 4.15
N GLY A 16 17.78 31.70 4.25
CA GLY A 16 18.74 31.33 3.21
C GLY A 16 18.71 29.84 2.87
N VAL A 17 18.69 28.96 3.89
CA VAL A 17 18.55 27.50 3.66
C VAL A 17 17.23 27.17 2.97
N THR A 18 16.13 27.84 3.35
CA THR A 18 14.83 27.63 2.68
C THR A 18 14.88 28.03 1.21
N VAL A 19 15.49 29.18 0.89
CA VAL A 19 15.67 29.63 -0.50
C VAL A 19 16.55 28.64 -1.29
N ILE A 20 17.62 28.13 -0.69
CA ILE A 20 18.49 27.12 -1.34
C ILE A 20 17.70 25.83 -1.64
N LEU A 21 16.90 25.34 -0.68
CA LEU A 21 16.08 24.15 -0.89
C LEU A 21 15.00 24.36 -1.96
N LEU A 22 14.39 25.54 -2.01
CA LEU A 22 13.43 25.89 -3.05
C LEU A 22 14.09 26.00 -4.42
N ALA A 23 15.29 26.59 -4.51
CA ALA A 23 16.06 26.65 -5.74
C ALA A 23 16.48 25.25 -6.21
N ALA A 24 16.89 24.38 -5.28
CA ALA A 24 17.20 22.98 -5.59
C ALA A 24 15.97 22.22 -6.11
N ALA A 25 14.81 22.37 -5.47
CA ALA A 25 13.55 21.78 -5.93
C ALA A 25 13.12 22.31 -7.30
N ALA A 26 13.32 23.60 -7.57
CA ALA A 26 13.03 24.22 -8.86
C ALA A 26 13.92 23.72 -10.01
N LEU A 27 15.10 23.19 -9.69
CA LEU A 27 16.06 22.63 -10.65
C LEU A 27 15.94 21.11 -10.82
N MET A 28 15.07 20.44 -10.05
CA MET A 28 14.84 19.00 -10.19
C MET A 28 13.99 18.70 -11.43
N PRO A 29 14.35 17.66 -12.22
CA PRO A 29 13.63 17.30 -13.43
C PRO A 29 12.32 16.55 -13.10
N PHE A 30 11.27 17.29 -12.74
CA PHE A 30 9.94 16.70 -12.56
C PHE A 30 9.23 16.54 -13.91
N ASN A 31 8.79 15.32 -14.23
CA ASN A 31 7.89 15.13 -15.35
C ASN A 31 6.49 15.62 -14.96
N SER A 32 6.03 16.68 -15.62
CA SER A 32 4.71 17.28 -15.36
C SER A 32 3.65 16.77 -16.34
N TYR A 33 4.03 16.02 -17.37
CA TYR A 33 3.15 15.54 -18.42
C TYR A 33 2.96 14.03 -18.33
N TYR A 34 1.79 13.55 -18.74
CA TYR A 34 1.60 12.13 -18.99
C TYR A 34 2.22 11.82 -20.36
N GLN A 35 3.05 10.79 -20.44
CA GLN A 35 3.79 10.42 -21.65
C GLN A 35 3.83 8.90 -21.78
N ARG A 36 3.63 8.38 -23.00
CA ARG A 36 3.84 6.98 -23.36
C ARG A 36 4.51 6.92 -24.71
N ASP A 37 5.55 6.11 -24.79
CA ASP A 37 6.29 5.87 -26.03
C ASP A 37 6.12 4.41 -26.41
N PHE A 38 5.76 4.16 -27.66
CA PHE A 38 5.61 2.82 -28.23
C PHE A 38 6.56 2.71 -29.43
N SER A 39 7.52 1.80 -29.33
CA SER A 39 8.36 1.41 -30.47
C SER A 39 7.63 0.38 -31.33
N ALA A 40 8.09 0.16 -32.56
CA ALA A 40 7.52 -0.88 -33.41
C ALA A 40 7.57 -2.29 -32.77
N SER A 41 8.55 -2.56 -31.89
CA SER A 41 8.64 -3.81 -31.15
C SER A 41 7.60 -3.96 -30.03
N ASP A 42 6.97 -2.87 -29.59
CA ASP A 42 5.90 -2.89 -28.59
C ASP A 42 4.52 -3.13 -29.21
N LEU A 43 4.44 -3.22 -30.55
CA LEU A 43 3.20 -3.46 -31.28
C LEU A 43 2.89 -4.95 -31.37
N GLU A 44 1.68 -5.32 -30.98
CA GLU A 44 1.13 -6.66 -31.12
C GLU A 44 0.56 -6.82 -32.53
N ILE A 45 1.22 -7.63 -33.35
CA ILE A 45 0.78 -7.93 -34.72
C ILE A 45 -0.42 -8.87 -34.67
N ARG A 46 -1.48 -8.54 -35.42
CA ARG A 46 -2.68 -9.37 -35.52
C ARG A 46 -2.38 -10.68 -36.27
N GLU A 47 -2.95 -11.80 -35.79
CA GLU A 47 -2.72 -13.11 -36.41
C GLU A 47 -3.08 -13.12 -37.90
N GLU A 48 -4.15 -12.41 -38.27
CA GLU A 48 -4.64 -12.30 -39.65
C GLU A 48 -3.68 -11.51 -40.55
N ALA A 49 -2.80 -10.68 -39.96
CA ALA A 49 -1.86 -9.82 -40.66
C ALA A 49 -0.43 -10.38 -40.72
N LEU A 50 -0.11 -11.44 -39.96
CA LEU A 50 1.25 -11.99 -39.81
C LEU A 50 1.99 -12.27 -41.13
N GLN A 51 1.28 -12.70 -42.17
CA GLN A 51 1.88 -13.01 -43.47
C GLN A 51 2.19 -11.76 -44.32
N MET A 52 1.68 -10.60 -43.91
CA MET A 52 1.66 -9.36 -44.67
C MET A 52 2.45 -8.24 -43.99
N THR A 53 2.81 -8.47 -42.72
CA THR A 53 3.55 -7.57 -41.85
C THR A 53 4.91 -8.16 -41.52
N VAL A 54 5.96 -7.35 -41.58
CA VAL A 54 7.31 -7.73 -41.15
C VAL A 54 7.81 -6.69 -40.17
N LEU A 55 8.23 -7.11 -38.99
CA LEU A 55 9.01 -6.28 -38.08
C LEU A 55 10.48 -6.40 -38.47
N THR A 56 11.13 -5.29 -38.81
CA THR A 56 12.55 -5.31 -39.20
C THR A 56 13.46 -5.55 -37.99
N GLU A 57 14.63 -6.14 -38.23
CA GLU A 57 15.70 -6.28 -37.22
C GLU A 57 16.58 -5.02 -37.10
N ASP A 58 16.15 -3.89 -37.69
CA ASP A 58 16.86 -2.61 -37.61
C ASP A 58 16.86 -2.05 -36.18
N ASP A 59 17.79 -1.14 -35.88
CA ASP A 59 17.84 -0.39 -34.61
C ASP A 59 17.68 1.13 -34.91
N PRO A 60 16.49 1.73 -34.71
CA PRO A 60 15.27 1.14 -34.13
C PRO A 60 14.45 0.29 -35.12
N PRO A 61 13.66 -0.69 -34.63
CA PRO A 61 12.85 -1.57 -35.48
C PRO A 61 11.71 -0.81 -36.15
N VAL A 62 11.27 -1.30 -37.32
CA VAL A 62 10.16 -0.73 -38.09
C VAL A 62 9.16 -1.82 -38.43
N LEU A 63 7.87 -1.53 -38.26
CA LEU A 63 6.78 -2.38 -38.73
C LEU A 63 6.49 -2.04 -40.19
N LEU A 64 6.71 -2.99 -41.10
CA LEU A 64 6.35 -2.89 -42.51
C LEU A 64 5.03 -3.63 -42.74
N ALA A 65 4.05 -3.00 -43.37
CA ALA A 65 2.81 -3.62 -43.84
C ALA A 65 2.65 -3.43 -45.36
N GLY A 66 2.09 -4.44 -46.04
CA GLY A 66 1.93 -4.44 -47.50
C GLY A 66 2.98 -5.26 -48.26
N VAL A 67 3.67 -6.19 -47.59
CA VAL A 67 4.74 -7.03 -48.19
C VAL A 67 4.17 -8.17 -49.06
N GLY A 68 2.84 -8.41 -49.03
CA GLY A 68 2.13 -9.39 -49.87
C GLY A 68 0.87 -8.80 -50.53
N GLU A 69 0.06 -9.62 -51.21
CA GLU A 69 -1.17 -9.18 -51.90
C GLU A 69 -2.46 -9.49 -51.11
N GLY A 70 -3.40 -8.53 -51.05
CA GLY A 70 -4.82 -8.80 -50.80
C GLY A 70 -5.36 -8.65 -49.36
N TYR A 71 -4.60 -8.05 -48.42
CA TYR A 71 -5.11 -7.79 -47.06
C TYR A 71 -5.46 -6.31 -46.85
N THR A 72 -6.64 -6.07 -46.26
CA THR A 72 -7.07 -4.76 -45.74
C THR A 72 -7.63 -4.97 -44.34
N GLY A 73 -7.15 -4.21 -43.35
CA GLY A 73 -7.56 -4.42 -41.97
C GLY A 73 -6.53 -3.97 -40.94
N ILE A 74 -6.79 -4.30 -39.67
CA ILE A 74 -5.91 -3.98 -38.55
C ILE A 74 -4.67 -4.85 -38.64
N VAL A 75 -3.51 -4.23 -38.81
CA VAL A 75 -2.23 -4.95 -38.94
C VAL A 75 -1.53 -5.15 -37.61
N ALA A 76 -1.61 -4.17 -36.71
CA ALA A 76 -1.02 -4.24 -35.39
C ALA A 76 -1.71 -3.28 -34.43
N GLU A 77 -1.57 -3.51 -33.13
CA GLU A 77 -2.08 -2.61 -32.09
C GLU A 77 -1.11 -2.51 -30.90
N THR A 78 -1.21 -1.43 -30.14
CA THR A 78 -0.50 -1.34 -28.85
C THR A 78 -1.20 -2.19 -27.80
N GLY A 79 -0.48 -2.62 -26.78
CA GLY A 79 -1.10 -3.07 -25.53
C GLY A 79 -2.04 -2.01 -24.94
N GLY A 80 -3.02 -2.43 -24.14
CA GLY A 80 -4.02 -1.53 -23.56
C GLY A 80 -3.40 -0.50 -22.62
N VAL A 81 -3.77 0.77 -22.78
CA VAL A 81 -3.23 1.90 -22.02
C VAL A 81 -4.34 2.50 -21.15
N THR A 82 -4.00 2.87 -19.92
CA THR A 82 -4.90 3.64 -19.05
C THR A 82 -4.66 5.14 -19.24
N LEU A 83 -5.68 5.84 -19.76
CA LEU A 83 -5.71 7.29 -19.89
C LEU A 83 -6.47 7.90 -18.71
N GLN A 84 -6.04 9.06 -18.25
CA GLN A 84 -6.76 9.84 -17.26
C GLN A 84 -7.62 10.90 -17.97
N ASP A 85 -8.50 11.59 -17.25
CA ASP A 85 -9.14 12.81 -17.76
C ASP A 85 -8.07 13.80 -18.26
N GLY A 86 -8.19 14.23 -19.51
CA GLY A 86 -7.28 15.17 -20.12
C GLY A 86 -7.36 15.23 -21.65
N THR A 87 -6.57 16.14 -22.20
CA THR A 87 -6.34 16.23 -23.65
C THR A 87 -4.98 15.66 -23.98
N TYR A 88 -4.95 14.79 -24.99
CA TYR A 88 -3.77 14.06 -25.41
C TYR A 88 -3.47 14.34 -26.87
N ARG A 89 -2.18 14.42 -27.17
CA ARG A 89 -1.66 14.43 -28.53
C ARG A 89 -0.93 13.12 -28.77
N ILE A 90 -1.32 12.42 -29.82
CA ILE A 90 -0.59 11.29 -30.35
C ILE A 90 0.17 11.70 -31.61
N GLN A 91 1.43 11.32 -31.68
CA GLN A 91 2.30 11.50 -32.84
C GLN A 91 2.67 10.13 -33.37
N VAL A 92 2.50 9.90 -34.66
CA VAL A 92 2.85 8.65 -35.33
C VAL A 92 3.98 8.93 -36.31
N VAL A 93 5.11 8.28 -36.08
CA VAL A 93 6.23 8.28 -37.03
C VAL A 93 6.00 7.13 -37.99
N SER A 94 5.58 7.46 -39.20
CA SER A 94 5.23 6.49 -40.23
C SER A 94 5.44 7.05 -41.63
N LEU A 95 5.68 6.18 -42.60
CA LEU A 95 5.69 6.53 -44.02
C LEU A 95 4.68 5.67 -44.76
N SER A 96 3.67 6.30 -45.36
CA SER A 96 2.64 5.64 -46.16
C SER A 96 2.83 5.96 -47.64
N GLU A 97 2.79 4.94 -48.52
CA GLU A 97 2.78 5.13 -49.97
C GLU A 97 1.35 5.25 -50.54
N GLY A 98 0.42 4.43 -50.04
CA GLY A 98 -0.98 4.44 -50.48
C GLY A 98 -1.89 5.31 -49.62
N SER A 99 -2.99 5.77 -50.22
CA SER A 99 -4.07 6.46 -49.52
C SER A 99 -5.03 5.45 -48.89
N GLY A 100 -5.36 5.61 -47.61
CA GLY A 100 -6.31 4.73 -46.91
C GLY A 100 -5.76 4.00 -45.69
N ASN A 101 -4.48 4.22 -45.35
CA ASN A 101 -3.90 3.79 -44.08
C ASN A 101 -4.29 4.78 -42.96
N TYR A 102 -4.60 4.29 -41.77
CA TYR A 102 -5.02 5.13 -40.65
C TYR A 102 -4.72 4.50 -39.30
N LEU A 103 -4.71 5.32 -38.26
CA LEU A 103 -4.68 4.90 -36.86
C LEU A 103 -6.09 5.04 -36.25
N GLU A 104 -6.54 4.01 -35.54
CA GLU A 104 -7.71 4.07 -34.67
C GLU A 104 -7.29 4.17 -33.21
N ILE A 105 -8.01 5.00 -32.45
CA ILE A 105 -7.96 5.03 -30.99
C ILE A 105 -9.21 4.30 -30.52
N TYR A 106 -9.03 3.10 -29.99
CA TYR A 106 -10.14 2.21 -29.67
C TYR A 106 -10.11 1.86 -28.18
N ASN A 107 -11.24 2.03 -27.49
CA ASN A 107 -11.39 1.50 -26.14
C ASN A 107 -11.97 0.10 -26.24
N THR A 108 -11.18 -0.92 -25.91
CA THR A 108 -11.64 -2.31 -25.97
C THR A 108 -12.54 -2.67 -24.78
N GLY A 109 -12.42 -1.96 -23.65
CA GLY A 109 -13.12 -2.23 -22.40
C GLY A 109 -14.50 -1.56 -22.24
N LYS A 110 -14.81 -0.54 -23.05
CA LYS A 110 -16.00 0.30 -22.87
C LYS A 110 -17.30 -0.47 -23.10
N LEU A 111 -18.26 -0.34 -22.18
CA LEU A 111 -19.61 -0.89 -22.31
C LEU A 111 -20.52 0.11 -23.03
N ASN A 112 -21.22 -0.35 -24.07
CA ASN A 112 -22.22 0.42 -24.80
C ASN A 112 -23.63 0.12 -24.29
N GLU A 113 -24.57 1.05 -24.52
CA GLU A 113 -25.97 0.92 -24.06
C GLU A 113 -26.72 -0.28 -24.66
N ASP A 114 -26.31 -0.73 -25.85
CA ASP A 114 -26.85 -1.92 -26.53
C ASP A 114 -26.26 -3.24 -26.02
N ASN A 115 -25.58 -3.20 -24.87
CA ASN A 115 -24.90 -4.33 -24.24
C ASN A 115 -23.79 -4.95 -25.11
N THR A 116 -23.21 -4.18 -26.01
CA THR A 116 -21.96 -4.52 -26.70
C THR A 116 -20.75 -3.91 -25.99
N GLN A 117 -19.56 -4.40 -26.32
CA GLN A 117 -18.31 -3.90 -25.77
C GLN A 117 -17.41 -3.36 -26.89
N GLY A 118 -16.79 -2.22 -26.60
CA GLY A 118 -15.80 -1.56 -27.42
C GLY A 118 -16.33 -0.33 -28.14
N GLU A 119 -15.49 0.71 -28.23
CA GLU A 119 -15.86 1.96 -28.89
C GLU A 119 -14.66 2.57 -29.61
N LEU A 120 -14.90 3.09 -30.83
CA LEU A 120 -13.95 3.92 -31.55
C LEU A 120 -14.00 5.35 -30.99
N ILE A 121 -12.96 5.75 -30.28
CA ILE A 121 -12.81 7.11 -29.72
C ILE A 121 -12.44 8.10 -30.81
N GLY A 122 -11.55 7.71 -31.72
CA GLY A 122 -11.03 8.59 -32.74
C GLY A 122 -10.32 7.85 -33.87
N LYS A 123 -10.20 8.51 -35.02
CA LYS A 123 -9.55 7.99 -36.22
C LYS A 123 -8.68 9.08 -36.85
N MET A 124 -7.48 8.72 -37.29
CA MET A 124 -6.50 9.60 -37.91
C MET A 124 -5.93 8.97 -39.18
N GLU A 125 -6.07 9.64 -40.33
CA GLU A 125 -5.48 9.17 -41.59
C GLU A 125 -3.96 9.38 -41.63
N LEU A 126 -3.22 8.37 -42.07
CA LEU A 126 -1.77 8.44 -42.32
C LEU A 126 -1.56 8.91 -43.75
N THR A 127 -1.27 10.20 -43.91
CA THR A 127 -1.22 10.86 -45.23
C THR A 127 0.00 10.39 -46.03
N PRO A 128 -0.17 10.04 -47.32
CA PRO A 128 0.96 9.61 -48.15
C PRO A 128 2.10 10.63 -48.21
N GLY A 129 3.33 10.16 -48.03
CA GLY A 129 4.54 10.99 -48.07
C GLY A 129 4.78 11.93 -46.88
N GLN A 130 3.94 11.88 -45.83
CA GLN A 130 4.24 12.53 -44.55
C GLN A 130 4.93 11.53 -43.60
N GLU A 131 6.03 11.95 -42.97
CA GLU A 131 6.80 11.12 -42.02
C GLU A 131 6.28 11.18 -40.58
N LEU A 132 5.56 12.25 -40.24
CA LEU A 132 5.01 12.50 -38.91
C LEU A 132 3.57 12.97 -39.04
N THR A 133 2.64 12.22 -38.44
CA THR A 133 1.23 12.61 -38.35
C THR A 133 0.87 12.86 -36.90
N GLU A 134 0.15 13.94 -36.61
CA GLU A 134 -0.29 14.31 -35.26
C GLU A 134 -1.81 14.38 -35.16
N PHE A 135 -2.37 13.87 -34.06
CA PHE A 135 -3.79 13.98 -33.75
C PHE A 135 -3.99 14.30 -32.28
N THR A 136 -4.98 15.15 -32.00
CA THR A 136 -5.34 15.54 -30.63
C THR A 136 -6.75 15.08 -30.32
N PHE A 137 -6.93 14.45 -29.16
CA PHE A 137 -8.21 13.99 -28.67
C PHE A 137 -8.35 14.27 -27.17
N THR A 138 -9.58 14.34 -26.68
CA THR A 138 -9.90 14.64 -25.30
C THR A 138 -10.72 13.50 -24.71
N THR A 139 -10.41 13.12 -23.48
CA THR A 139 -11.16 12.15 -22.70
C THR A 139 -11.71 12.86 -21.46
N GLU A 140 -13.02 12.84 -21.28
CA GLU A 140 -13.68 13.52 -20.13
C GLU A 140 -13.65 12.69 -18.84
N GLU A 141 -13.23 11.43 -18.94
CA GLU A 141 -13.11 10.49 -17.83
C GLU A 141 -11.82 9.65 -17.95
N SER A 142 -11.50 8.93 -16.89
CA SER A 142 -10.39 7.96 -16.92
C SER A 142 -10.83 6.75 -17.76
N LEU A 143 -10.08 6.45 -18.82
CA LEU A 143 -10.38 5.34 -19.71
C LEU A 143 -9.33 4.23 -19.54
N GLU A 144 -9.80 3.02 -19.31
CA GLU A 144 -8.98 1.81 -19.31
C GLU A 144 -9.05 1.11 -20.67
N ASP A 145 -8.07 0.25 -20.95
CA ASP A 145 -7.99 -0.58 -22.17
C ASP A 145 -8.09 0.21 -23.48
N VAL A 146 -7.44 1.37 -23.54
CA VAL A 146 -7.30 2.13 -24.79
C VAL A 146 -6.15 1.58 -25.61
N ASN A 147 -6.44 1.08 -26.80
CA ASN A 147 -5.48 0.57 -27.77
C ASN A 147 -5.35 1.54 -28.95
N PHE A 148 -4.14 1.66 -29.48
CA PHE A 148 -3.87 2.35 -30.74
C PHE A 148 -3.69 1.31 -31.84
N ARG A 149 -4.65 1.23 -32.77
CA ARG A 149 -4.70 0.20 -33.82
C ARG A 149 -4.28 0.79 -35.16
N ILE A 150 -3.29 0.17 -35.79
CA ILE A 150 -2.81 0.55 -37.11
C ILE A 150 -3.61 -0.23 -38.14
N VAL A 151 -4.28 0.49 -39.04
CA VAL A 151 -5.11 -0.08 -40.10
C VAL A 151 -4.46 0.15 -41.45
N TYR A 152 -4.27 -0.94 -42.20
CA TYR A 152 -3.73 -0.94 -43.54
C TYR A 152 -4.86 -0.99 -44.59
N GLY A 153 -4.84 -0.03 -45.51
CA GLY A 153 -5.86 0.18 -46.53
C GLY A 153 -5.72 -0.67 -47.79
N GLY A 154 -4.67 -1.48 -47.91
CA GLY A 154 -4.49 -2.44 -49.02
C GLY A 154 -3.66 -1.95 -50.21
N ASP A 155 -3.17 -0.71 -50.19
CA ASP A 155 -2.42 -0.09 -51.28
C ASP A 155 -1.10 0.52 -50.78
N GLY A 156 -0.02 0.31 -51.55
CA GLY A 156 1.34 0.76 -51.26
C GLY A 156 1.97 0.15 -50.00
N LEU A 157 3.24 0.48 -49.71
CA LEU A 157 3.85 0.11 -48.43
C LEU A 157 3.46 1.07 -47.30
N LEU A 158 3.28 0.52 -46.09
CA LEU A 158 3.13 1.28 -44.85
C LEU A 158 4.23 0.91 -43.87
N ASN A 159 5.02 1.90 -43.48
CA ASN A 159 6.10 1.75 -42.52
C ASN A 159 5.73 2.49 -41.24
N VAL A 160 5.73 1.85 -40.08
CA VAL A 160 5.47 2.48 -38.78
C VAL A 160 6.65 2.23 -37.85
N SER A 161 7.29 3.31 -37.39
CA SER A 161 8.47 3.24 -36.54
C SER A 161 8.12 3.39 -35.05
N SER A 162 7.27 4.36 -34.70
CA SER A 162 6.91 4.63 -33.31
C SER A 162 5.65 5.48 -33.17
N LEU A 163 5.02 5.37 -32.00
CA LEU A 163 3.90 6.18 -31.58
C LEU A 163 4.29 6.88 -30.26
N TYR A 164 4.04 8.18 -30.17
CA TYR A 164 4.30 9.00 -28.98
C TYR A 164 3.02 9.64 -28.50
N LEU A 165 2.58 9.31 -27.30
CA LEU A 165 1.41 9.88 -26.65
C LEU A 165 1.85 10.85 -25.55
N VAL A 166 1.36 12.08 -25.57
CA VAL A 166 1.67 13.09 -24.56
C VAL A 166 0.43 13.90 -24.18
N SER A 167 0.24 14.20 -22.89
CA SER A 167 -0.78 15.15 -22.48
C SER A 167 -0.43 16.56 -23.01
N THR A 168 -1.40 17.29 -23.53
CA THR A 168 -1.17 18.65 -24.05
C THR A 168 -0.96 19.65 -22.92
N GLU A 169 -1.51 19.36 -21.74
CA GLU A 169 -1.38 20.16 -20.52
C GLU A 169 -0.63 19.39 -19.42
N PRO A 170 0.04 20.10 -18.50
CA PRO A 170 0.65 19.47 -17.33
C PRO A 170 -0.41 18.77 -16.47
N MET A 171 -0.28 17.45 -16.32
CA MET A 171 -1.16 16.64 -15.48
C MET A 171 -0.66 16.53 -14.04
N TYR A 172 0.65 16.69 -13.81
CA TYR A 172 1.26 16.53 -12.49
C TYR A 172 1.79 17.85 -11.94
N THR A 173 1.65 18.02 -10.62
CA THR A 173 1.98 19.23 -9.85
C THR A 173 3.02 18.95 -8.76
N ASP A 174 3.78 17.87 -8.90
CA ASP A 174 4.74 17.34 -7.91
C ASP A 174 5.68 18.42 -7.36
N ILE A 175 6.22 19.26 -8.25
CA ILE A 175 7.14 20.34 -7.89
C ILE A 175 6.50 21.35 -6.93
N LEU A 176 5.22 21.70 -7.15
CA LEU A 176 4.50 22.65 -6.32
C LEU A 176 4.28 22.08 -4.92
N TRP A 177 3.95 20.79 -4.83
CA TRP A 177 3.76 20.09 -3.57
C TRP A 177 5.08 19.93 -2.80
N LEU A 178 6.18 19.62 -3.48
CA LEU A 178 7.51 19.60 -2.85
C LEU A 178 7.90 20.98 -2.30
N MET A 179 7.75 22.04 -3.10
CA MET A 179 8.02 23.41 -2.67
C MET A 179 7.11 23.83 -1.50
N GLY A 180 5.84 23.49 -1.56
CA GLY A 180 4.87 23.70 -0.49
C GLY A 180 5.27 22.98 0.81
N ALA A 181 5.73 21.74 0.73
CA ALA A 181 6.23 20.98 1.87
C ALA A 181 7.50 21.61 2.48
N ILE A 182 8.46 22.04 1.65
CA ILE A 182 9.66 22.77 2.09
C ILE A 182 9.27 24.04 2.85
N LEU A 183 8.34 24.83 2.30
CA LEU A 183 7.83 26.05 2.92
C LEU A 183 7.12 25.77 4.24
N LEU A 184 6.26 24.75 4.29
CA LEU A 184 5.54 24.37 5.50
C LEU A 184 6.49 23.94 6.61
N ILE A 185 7.45 23.05 6.32
CA ILE A 185 8.45 22.59 7.27
C ILE A 185 9.31 23.75 7.76
N SER A 186 9.77 24.61 6.83
CA SER A 186 10.52 25.82 7.15
C SER A 186 9.73 26.73 8.09
N ALA A 187 8.47 27.04 7.76
CA ALA A 187 7.59 27.88 8.56
C ALA A 187 7.35 27.31 9.97
N LEU A 188 7.13 26.00 10.11
CA LEU A 188 6.96 25.33 11.41
C LEU A 188 8.23 25.42 12.26
N LEU A 189 9.40 25.20 11.66
CA LEU A 189 10.69 25.33 12.33
C LEU A 189 10.98 26.79 12.74
N LEU A 190 10.63 27.76 11.89
CA LEU A 190 10.76 29.18 12.18
C LEU A 190 9.83 29.60 13.32
N ALA A 191 8.55 29.22 13.27
CA ALA A 191 7.58 29.50 14.32
C ALA A 191 8.03 28.94 15.67
N ARG A 192 8.63 27.74 15.68
CA ARG A 192 9.23 27.16 16.88
C ARG A 192 10.40 28.00 17.41
N ARG A 193 11.31 28.45 16.53
CA ARG A 193 12.46 29.30 16.91
C ARG A 193 12.02 30.66 17.44
N VAL A 194 11.03 31.29 16.81
CA VAL A 194 10.47 32.58 17.22
C VAL A 194 9.82 32.49 18.60
N ARG A 195 9.17 31.37 18.93
CA ARG A 195 8.62 31.11 20.27
C ARG A 195 9.67 30.77 21.34
N GLY A 196 10.97 30.94 21.05
CA GLY A 196 12.06 30.66 21.99
C GLY A 196 12.29 29.17 22.31
N LYS A 197 11.62 28.25 21.61
CA LYS A 197 11.69 26.80 21.87
C LYS A 197 12.91 26.16 21.21
N GLN A 198 14.11 26.51 21.68
CA GLN A 198 15.35 25.91 21.19
C GLN A 198 15.50 24.45 21.67
N LEU A 199 16.07 23.60 20.81
CA LEU A 199 16.45 22.24 21.18
C LEU A 199 17.71 22.26 22.05
N THR A 200 17.73 21.44 23.11
CA THR A 200 18.95 21.16 23.88
C THR A 200 20.00 20.51 22.97
N PRO A 201 21.31 20.57 23.32
CA PRO A 201 22.35 19.92 22.53
C PRO A 201 22.04 18.44 22.23
N GLU A 202 21.57 17.68 23.23
CA GLU A 202 21.16 16.28 23.05
C GLU A 202 19.97 16.14 22.12
N GLY A 203 19.00 17.06 22.22
CA GLY A 203 17.84 17.09 21.33
C GLY A 203 18.22 17.39 19.87
N ARG A 204 19.25 18.22 19.65
CA ARG A 204 19.80 18.49 18.32
C ARG A 204 20.50 17.25 17.77
N THR A 205 21.38 16.62 18.55
CA THR A 205 22.05 15.37 18.14
C THR A 205 21.05 14.27 17.83
N ALA A 206 20.03 14.08 18.67
CA ALA A 206 18.95 13.13 18.41
C ALA A 206 18.23 13.43 17.09
N SER A 207 17.84 14.69 16.86
CA SER A 207 17.14 15.08 15.64
C SER A 207 18.00 14.87 14.39
N LEU A 208 19.30 15.16 14.45
CA LEU A 208 20.24 14.95 13.33
C LEU A 208 20.45 13.47 13.04
N LEU A 209 20.67 12.64 14.05
CA LEU A 209 20.86 11.20 13.86
C LEU A 209 19.59 10.51 13.36
N LEU A 210 18.42 10.91 13.88
CA LEU A 210 17.13 10.40 13.39
C LEU A 210 16.87 10.86 11.95
N LEU A 211 17.17 12.11 11.60
CA LEU A 211 17.07 12.59 10.22
C LEU A 211 18.01 11.80 9.30
N ALA A 212 19.27 11.58 9.71
CA ALA A 212 20.21 10.76 8.95
C ALA A 212 19.71 9.32 8.76
N ALA A 213 19.10 8.73 9.79
CA ALA A 213 18.52 7.40 9.70
C ALA A 213 17.31 7.37 8.74
N VAL A 214 16.44 8.38 8.78
CA VAL A 214 15.32 8.52 7.82
C VAL A 214 15.83 8.68 6.40
N LEU A 215 16.86 9.50 6.17
CA LEU A 215 17.45 9.70 4.85
C LEU A 215 18.09 8.42 4.32
N LEU A 216 18.89 7.71 5.12
CA LEU A 216 19.46 6.42 4.72
C LEU A 216 18.36 5.40 4.41
N ALA A 217 17.37 5.28 5.28
CA ALA A 217 16.25 4.37 5.09
C ALA A 217 15.36 4.75 3.91
N SER A 218 15.44 5.98 3.39
CA SER A 218 14.65 6.47 2.26
C SER A 218 15.48 6.67 0.99
N LEU A 219 16.75 6.26 0.99
CA LEU A 219 17.65 6.42 -0.15
C LEU A 219 17.10 5.78 -1.44
N PRO A 220 16.45 4.59 -1.41
CA PRO A 220 15.83 4.03 -2.62
C PRO A 220 14.70 4.87 -3.22
N LEU A 221 14.14 5.83 -2.47
CA LEU A 221 13.12 6.74 -3.01
C LEU A 221 13.73 7.83 -3.91
N GLY A 222 15.05 7.99 -3.88
CA GLY A 222 15.78 8.97 -4.67
C GLY A 222 16.01 8.57 -6.13
N PHE A 223 15.69 7.33 -6.51
CA PHE A 223 15.64 6.93 -7.91
C PHE A 223 14.47 7.61 -8.61
N ASP A 224 14.59 7.84 -9.92
CA ASP A 224 13.49 8.40 -10.72
C ASP A 224 12.31 7.41 -10.78
N THR A 225 12.61 6.11 -10.77
CA THR A 225 11.65 5.01 -10.73
C THR A 225 11.40 4.53 -9.30
N VAL A 226 10.31 3.78 -9.10
CA VAL A 226 10.14 2.95 -7.90
C VAL A 226 10.66 1.56 -8.22
N LEU A 227 11.66 1.13 -7.44
CA LEU A 227 12.26 -0.19 -7.55
C LEU A 227 11.27 -1.29 -7.15
N ASP A 228 11.42 -2.47 -7.74
CA ASP A 228 10.49 -3.59 -7.60
C ASP A 228 10.41 -4.12 -6.16
N GLY A 229 9.28 -4.77 -5.86
CA GLY A 229 9.01 -5.41 -4.58
C GLY A 229 7.76 -6.29 -4.66
N ASN A 230 7.70 -7.33 -3.82
CA ASN A 230 6.77 -8.45 -3.98
C ASN A 230 5.29 -8.03 -4.09
N ASP A 231 4.84 -7.13 -3.22
CA ASP A 231 3.46 -6.62 -3.18
C ASP A 231 3.31 -5.21 -3.78
N LEU A 232 4.32 -4.69 -4.48
CA LEU A 232 4.37 -3.28 -4.91
C LEU A 232 3.17 -2.87 -5.77
N TYR A 233 2.85 -3.70 -6.77
CA TYR A 233 1.72 -3.50 -7.67
C TYR A 233 0.39 -3.35 -6.91
N TYR A 234 0.17 -4.24 -5.94
CA TYR A 234 -1.03 -4.21 -5.12
C TYR A 234 -1.16 -2.90 -4.33
N GLN A 235 -0.05 -2.27 -3.90
CA GLN A 235 -0.11 -0.99 -3.21
C GLN A 235 -0.46 0.18 -4.14
N PHE A 236 0.06 0.18 -5.37
CA PHE A 236 -0.29 1.19 -6.38
C PHE A 236 -1.79 1.12 -6.71
N ASN A 237 -2.31 -0.07 -6.98
CA ASN A 237 -3.73 -0.29 -7.25
C ASN A 237 -4.64 0.18 -6.12
N ARG A 238 -4.22 0.04 -4.86
CA ARG A 238 -5.01 0.54 -3.72
C ARG A 238 -4.99 2.06 -3.65
N ILE A 239 -3.85 2.69 -3.91
CA ILE A 239 -3.77 4.16 -3.90
C ILE A 239 -4.62 4.72 -5.05
N THR A 240 -4.53 4.16 -6.25
CA THR A 240 -5.33 4.55 -7.42
C THR A 240 -6.82 4.27 -7.22
N GLY A 241 -7.17 3.08 -6.71
CA GLY A 241 -8.56 2.72 -6.42
C GLY A 241 -9.22 3.65 -5.39
N ILE A 242 -8.47 4.12 -4.39
CA ILE A 242 -8.97 5.16 -3.47
C ILE A 242 -9.17 6.49 -4.21
N GLN A 243 -8.27 6.89 -5.11
CA GLN A 243 -8.41 8.13 -5.87
C GLN A 243 -9.67 8.13 -6.72
N GLU A 244 -9.90 7.08 -7.49
CA GLU A 244 -11.05 6.93 -8.39
C GLU A 244 -12.36 6.82 -7.59
N ALA A 245 -12.36 6.05 -6.49
CA ALA A 245 -13.48 5.99 -5.57
C ALA A 245 -13.83 7.37 -4.98
N LEU A 246 -12.84 8.20 -4.62
CA LEU A 246 -13.08 9.55 -4.12
C LEU A 246 -13.63 10.48 -5.21
N LYS A 247 -13.08 10.40 -6.44
CA LYS A 247 -13.57 11.17 -7.61
C LYS A 247 -15.01 10.83 -7.95
N SER A 248 -15.39 9.56 -7.85
CA SER A 248 -16.77 9.08 -8.08
C SER A 248 -17.73 9.28 -6.89
N GLY A 249 -17.29 9.96 -5.83
CA GLY A 249 -18.14 10.30 -4.67
C GLY A 249 -18.31 9.19 -3.63
N GLN A 250 -17.50 8.14 -3.69
CA GLN A 250 -17.51 7.05 -2.71
C GLN A 250 -16.67 7.42 -1.47
N LEU A 251 -17.33 7.85 -0.39
CA LEU A 251 -16.69 8.09 0.91
C LEU A 251 -17.54 7.52 2.06
N PRO A 252 -17.00 6.58 2.89
CA PRO A 252 -15.70 5.91 2.76
C PRO A 252 -15.65 4.98 1.54
N VAL A 253 -14.44 4.68 1.06
CA VAL A 253 -14.19 3.68 0.02
C VAL A 253 -14.62 2.30 0.50
N LYS A 254 -15.49 1.63 -0.25
CA LYS A 254 -16.13 0.35 0.12
C LYS A 254 -15.55 -0.81 -0.69
N ILE A 255 -15.44 -0.58 -1.99
CA ILE A 255 -14.93 -1.51 -3.01
C ILE A 255 -14.18 -0.61 -3.98
N HIS A 256 -12.97 -1.02 -4.37
CA HIS A 256 -12.23 -0.36 -5.45
C HIS A 256 -12.93 -0.71 -6.76
N SER A 257 -13.86 0.13 -7.20
CA SER A 257 -14.82 -0.15 -8.28
C SER A 257 -14.18 -0.32 -9.64
N THR A 258 -13.08 0.37 -9.87
CA THR A 258 -12.36 0.38 -11.14
C THR A 258 -11.48 -0.86 -11.34
N LEU A 259 -10.96 -1.47 -10.26
CA LEU A 259 -10.12 -2.66 -10.36
C LEU A 259 -10.88 -3.82 -11.02
N LEU A 260 -10.13 -4.70 -11.71
CA LEU A 260 -10.68 -5.80 -12.51
C LEU A 260 -11.59 -5.27 -13.64
N HIS A 261 -11.13 -4.32 -14.44
CA HIS A 261 -11.89 -3.77 -15.57
C HIS A 261 -13.27 -3.22 -15.19
N GLY A 262 -13.38 -2.61 -14.01
CA GLY A 262 -14.64 -2.07 -13.50
C GLY A 262 -15.55 -3.09 -12.80
N TYR A 263 -15.16 -4.37 -12.67
CA TYR A 263 -15.92 -5.35 -11.88
C TYR A 263 -15.88 -5.06 -10.38
N GLY A 264 -14.84 -4.37 -9.93
CA GLY A 264 -14.66 -3.97 -8.56
C GLY A 264 -14.00 -5.05 -7.69
N TYR A 265 -13.18 -4.60 -6.74
CA TYR A 265 -12.42 -5.46 -5.84
C TYR A 265 -12.54 -5.03 -4.37
N GLY A 266 -13.03 -5.95 -3.53
CA GLY A 266 -13.43 -5.72 -2.14
C GLY A 266 -12.31 -5.83 -1.11
N SER A 267 -11.04 -5.64 -1.51
CA SER A 267 -9.92 -5.55 -0.55
C SER A 267 -10.16 -4.56 0.61
N PRO A 268 -10.75 -3.35 0.41
CA PRO A 268 -10.99 -2.40 1.49
C PRO A 268 -11.79 -2.97 2.67
N ILE A 269 -12.59 -4.02 2.44
CA ILE A 269 -13.36 -4.71 3.48
C ILE A 269 -12.44 -5.42 4.47
N PHE A 270 -11.41 -6.10 3.97
CA PHE A 270 -10.54 -7.00 4.76
C PHE A 270 -9.18 -6.40 5.10
N TYR A 271 -8.67 -5.51 4.25
CA TYR A 271 -7.38 -4.84 4.45
C TYR A 271 -7.53 -3.35 4.84
N PRO A 272 -6.89 -2.87 5.92
CA PRO A 272 -7.03 -1.47 6.35
C PRO A 272 -6.37 -0.47 5.40
N GLU A 273 -7.06 0.65 5.14
CA GLU A 273 -6.64 1.67 4.15
C GLU A 273 -6.51 3.08 4.72
N TYR A 274 -6.73 3.28 6.03
CA TYR A 274 -6.84 4.62 6.62
C TYR A 274 -5.64 5.52 6.32
N PHE A 275 -4.42 4.98 6.39
CA PHE A 275 -3.20 5.73 6.08
C PHE A 275 -2.95 5.94 4.58
N LEU A 276 -3.59 5.14 3.71
CA LEU A 276 -3.49 5.29 2.24
C LEU A 276 -4.37 6.42 1.69
N TYR A 277 -5.34 6.92 2.46
CA TYR A 277 -6.06 8.14 2.10
C TYR A 277 -5.12 9.35 1.96
N ILE A 278 -4.00 9.38 2.69
CA ILE A 278 -3.04 10.50 2.58
C ILE A 278 -2.41 10.57 1.18
N PRO A 279 -1.71 9.51 0.68
CA PRO A 279 -1.18 9.53 -0.68
C PRO A 279 -2.29 9.60 -1.73
N ALA A 280 -3.46 8.99 -1.52
CA ALA A 280 -4.56 9.09 -2.48
C ALA A 280 -5.09 10.54 -2.62
N LEU A 281 -5.26 11.27 -1.51
CA LEU A 281 -5.67 12.68 -1.56
C LEU A 281 -4.63 13.58 -2.24
N LEU A 282 -3.33 13.26 -2.10
CA LEU A 282 -2.28 13.94 -2.86
C LEU A 282 -2.42 13.66 -4.37
N GLY A 283 -2.72 12.42 -4.75
CA GLY A 283 -3.00 12.05 -6.15
C GLY A 283 -4.21 12.77 -6.73
N CYS A 284 -5.32 12.84 -5.97
CA CYS A 284 -6.48 13.66 -6.34
C CYS A 284 -6.14 15.15 -6.50
N ALA A 285 -5.10 15.63 -5.81
CA ALA A 285 -4.63 17.01 -5.89
C ALA A 285 -3.51 17.21 -6.94
N GLY A 286 -3.30 16.23 -7.82
CA GLY A 286 -2.38 16.30 -8.96
C GLY A 286 -0.95 15.88 -8.66
N VAL A 287 -0.66 15.19 -7.55
CA VAL A 287 0.67 14.56 -7.35
C VAL A 287 0.70 13.25 -8.14
N SER A 288 1.78 13.01 -8.89
CA SER A 288 1.97 11.77 -9.64
C SER A 288 1.92 10.55 -8.72
N LEU A 289 1.43 9.42 -9.22
CA LEU A 289 1.19 8.24 -8.40
C LEU A 289 2.50 7.66 -7.84
N VAL A 290 3.58 7.72 -8.62
CA VAL A 290 4.94 7.37 -8.17
C VAL A 290 5.34 8.20 -6.94
N ASN A 291 5.14 9.52 -7.00
CA ASN A 291 5.48 10.39 -5.88
C ASN A 291 4.52 10.25 -4.70
N CYS A 292 3.25 9.90 -4.93
CA CYS A 292 2.32 9.53 -3.85
C CYS A 292 2.85 8.33 -3.05
N TYR A 293 3.32 7.27 -3.73
CA TYR A 293 3.92 6.11 -3.07
C TYR A 293 5.22 6.46 -2.34
N LYS A 294 6.12 7.24 -2.97
CA LYS A 294 7.37 7.69 -2.32
C LYS A 294 7.09 8.50 -1.05
N VAL A 295 6.10 9.39 -1.08
CA VAL A 295 5.67 10.17 0.09
C VAL A 295 5.16 9.25 1.21
N LEU A 296 4.38 8.21 0.87
CA LEU A 296 3.92 7.21 1.83
C LEU A 296 5.10 6.52 2.54
N VAL A 297 6.08 6.01 1.79
CA VAL A 297 7.25 5.34 2.37
C VAL A 297 8.08 6.29 3.22
N LEU A 298 8.27 7.55 2.78
CA LEU A 298 8.93 8.57 3.57
C LEU A 298 8.20 8.85 4.89
N MET A 299 6.86 8.91 4.88
CA MET A 299 6.05 9.06 6.08
C MET A 299 6.18 7.86 7.03
N ILE A 300 6.25 6.63 6.52
CA ILE A 300 6.50 5.43 7.32
C ILE A 300 7.87 5.49 8.01
N ASN A 301 8.91 5.91 7.27
CA ASN A 301 10.27 6.04 7.80
C ASN A 301 10.35 7.14 8.87
N ALA A 302 9.82 8.33 8.58
CA ALA A 302 9.79 9.45 9.52
C ALA A 302 8.91 9.15 10.75
N GLY A 303 7.75 8.53 10.53
CA GLY A 303 6.82 8.09 11.56
C GLY A 303 7.46 7.08 12.50
N THR A 304 8.12 6.04 11.95
CA THR A 304 8.87 5.05 12.72
C THR A 304 9.93 5.74 13.60
N ALA A 305 10.77 6.60 13.02
CA ALA A 305 11.83 7.29 13.75
C ALA A 305 11.28 8.12 14.92
N ALA A 306 10.21 8.89 14.68
CA ALA A 306 9.59 9.74 15.68
C ALA A 306 8.90 8.95 16.79
N VAL A 307 8.04 7.98 16.43
CA VAL A 307 7.27 7.17 17.38
C VAL A 307 8.20 6.27 18.19
N ALA A 308 9.19 5.64 17.56
CA ALA A 308 10.20 4.83 18.25
C ALA A 308 11.02 5.67 19.23
N TYR A 309 11.50 6.86 18.82
CA TYR A 309 12.28 7.71 19.71
C TYR A 309 11.49 8.12 20.96
N VAL A 310 10.25 8.56 20.78
CA VAL A 310 9.38 8.95 21.90
C VAL A 310 9.07 7.75 22.80
N SER A 311 8.72 6.61 22.21
CA SER A 311 8.28 5.44 22.96
C SER A 311 9.42 4.75 23.69
N PHE A 312 10.56 4.53 23.03
CA PHE A 312 11.71 3.91 23.67
C PHE A 312 12.37 4.82 24.71
N SER A 313 12.42 6.14 24.47
CA SER A 313 12.84 7.08 25.53
C SER A 313 11.89 7.06 26.72
N GLY A 314 10.59 6.90 26.47
CA GLY A 314 9.56 6.80 27.49
C GLY A 314 9.65 5.53 28.33
N VAL A 315 9.81 4.37 27.70
CA VAL A 315 9.89 3.07 28.40
C VAL A 315 11.21 2.89 29.14
N LEU A 316 12.34 3.30 28.53
CA LEU A 316 13.67 3.20 29.12
C LEU A 316 13.98 4.33 30.11
N ARG A 317 13.15 5.37 30.16
CA ARG A 317 13.35 6.59 30.96
C ARG A 317 14.67 7.31 30.69
N SER A 318 15.26 7.08 29.52
CA SER A 318 16.53 7.68 29.09
C SER A 318 16.43 8.11 27.63
N LYS A 319 16.65 9.40 27.36
CA LYS A 319 16.67 9.94 26.00
C LYS A 319 17.83 9.41 25.17
N ARG A 320 18.96 9.09 25.81
CA ARG A 320 20.17 8.61 25.14
C ARG A 320 20.02 7.15 24.72
N THR A 321 19.59 6.30 25.64
CA THR A 321 19.32 4.87 25.37
C THR A 321 18.12 4.72 24.45
N GLY A 322 17.09 5.56 24.63
CA GLY A 322 15.95 5.66 23.73
C GLY A 322 16.33 6.05 22.30
N LEU A 323 17.28 6.98 22.13
CA LEU A 323 17.83 7.31 20.80
C LEU A 323 18.48 6.09 20.14
N ALA A 324 19.33 5.37 20.87
CA ALA A 324 19.96 4.17 20.33
C ALA A 324 18.95 3.09 19.95
N ALA A 325 17.97 2.81 20.80
CA ALA A 325 16.89 1.88 20.50
C ALA A 325 16.10 2.32 19.26
N SER A 326 15.82 3.62 19.11
CA SER A 326 15.10 4.14 17.94
C SER A 326 15.91 4.08 16.65
N LEU A 327 17.23 4.28 16.70
CA LEU A 327 18.11 4.13 15.54
C LEU A 327 18.19 2.66 15.13
N LEU A 328 18.39 1.74 16.08
CA LEU A 328 18.39 0.30 15.83
C LEU A 328 17.08 -0.17 15.20
N TYR A 329 15.94 0.40 15.61
CA TYR A 329 14.64 0.03 15.08
C TYR A 329 14.35 0.64 13.70
N THR A 330 14.64 1.93 13.52
CA THR A 330 14.48 2.65 12.23
C THR A 330 15.43 2.11 11.16
N LEU A 331 16.53 1.50 11.56
CA LEU A 331 17.52 0.89 10.66
C LEU A 331 17.51 -0.65 10.76
N SER A 332 16.49 -1.24 11.38
CA SER A 332 16.38 -2.69 11.45
C SER A 332 16.18 -3.27 10.06
N VAL A 333 17.02 -4.23 9.69
CA VAL A 333 17.04 -4.87 8.37
C VAL A 333 15.68 -5.48 8.04
N TYR A 334 15.04 -6.16 9.00
CA TYR A 334 13.71 -6.75 8.79
C TYR A 334 12.66 -5.71 8.36
N ARG A 335 12.68 -4.51 8.97
CA ARG A 335 11.74 -3.44 8.58
C ARG A 335 12.04 -2.93 7.18
N LEU A 336 13.31 -2.82 6.80
CA LEU A 336 13.69 -2.37 5.47
C LEU A 336 13.28 -3.41 4.41
N ILE A 337 13.46 -4.71 4.69
CA ILE A 337 12.94 -5.82 3.88
C ILE A 337 11.42 -5.71 3.70
N ASP A 338 10.70 -5.41 4.78
CA ASP A 338 9.26 -5.28 4.76
C ASP A 338 8.76 -4.13 3.87
N ILE A 339 9.50 -3.01 3.88
CA ILE A 339 9.20 -1.82 3.06
C ILE A 339 9.57 -2.03 1.59
N TYR A 340 10.73 -2.62 1.32
CA TYR A 340 11.34 -2.60 -0.01
C TYR A 340 11.16 -3.95 -0.73
N THR A 341 11.91 -4.98 -0.34
CA THR A 341 11.83 -6.32 -0.93
C THR A 341 10.40 -6.86 -0.96
N ARG A 342 9.68 -6.76 0.17
CA ARG A 342 8.30 -7.26 0.25
C ARG A 342 7.27 -6.26 -0.25
N SER A 343 7.53 -4.95 -0.10
CA SER A 343 6.52 -3.91 -0.28
C SER A 343 5.21 -4.18 0.51
N ALA A 344 5.36 -4.80 1.69
CA ALA A 344 4.27 -5.17 2.59
C ALA A 344 3.85 -3.97 3.46
N ILE A 345 3.36 -2.92 2.81
CA ILE A 345 3.12 -1.59 3.41
C ILE A 345 2.20 -1.63 4.64
N GLY A 346 1.21 -2.52 4.70
CA GLY A 346 0.37 -2.66 5.89
C GLY A 346 1.17 -3.07 7.12
N GLU A 347 2.03 -4.08 6.98
CA GLU A 347 2.91 -4.55 8.05
C GLU A 347 3.93 -3.47 8.46
N ALA A 348 4.54 -2.79 7.48
CA ALA A 348 5.47 -1.68 7.71
C ALA A 348 4.81 -0.50 8.46
N LEU A 349 3.57 -0.15 8.13
CA LEU A 349 2.78 0.85 8.86
C LEU A 349 2.48 0.39 10.30
N ALA A 350 2.14 -0.89 10.49
CA ALA A 350 1.92 -1.43 11.83
C ALA A 350 3.20 -1.36 12.69
N MET A 351 4.37 -1.59 12.09
CA MET A 351 5.66 -1.46 12.76
C MET A 351 5.92 -0.05 13.30
N VAL A 352 5.40 1.02 12.68
CA VAL A 352 5.48 2.39 13.22
C VAL A 352 4.95 2.46 14.66
N PHE A 353 3.89 1.70 14.97
CA PHE A 353 3.15 1.77 16.23
C PHE A 353 3.56 0.70 17.26
N LEU A 354 4.32 -0.33 16.88
CA LEU A 354 4.80 -1.35 17.81
C LEU A 354 5.56 -0.77 19.02
N PRO A 355 6.49 0.18 18.87
CA PRO A 355 7.15 0.82 20.01
C PRO A 355 6.16 1.48 20.98
N LEU A 356 5.09 2.09 20.46
CA LEU A 356 4.08 2.77 21.26
C LEU A 356 3.25 1.78 22.08
N VAL A 357 2.93 0.61 21.51
CA VAL A 357 2.27 -0.48 22.25
C VAL A 357 3.18 -1.01 23.35
N ILE A 358 4.46 -1.24 23.06
CA ILE A 358 5.44 -1.69 24.08
C ILE A 358 5.48 -0.70 25.26
N TRP A 359 5.56 0.60 24.97
CA TRP A 359 5.56 1.62 26.01
C TRP A 359 4.24 1.67 26.78
N GLY A 360 3.10 1.62 26.07
CA GLY A 360 1.77 1.62 26.70
C GLY A 360 1.55 0.44 27.63
N MET A 361 1.86 -0.78 27.16
CA MET A 361 1.74 -2.02 27.94
C MET A 361 2.65 -1.99 29.17
N TYR A 362 3.88 -1.49 29.02
CA TYR A 362 4.77 -1.30 30.16
C TYR A 362 4.17 -0.35 31.21
N GLU A 363 3.66 0.81 30.81
CA GLU A 363 3.06 1.78 31.73
C GLU A 363 1.81 1.21 32.41
N LEU A 364 1.00 0.44 31.68
CA LEU A 364 -0.24 -0.15 32.16
C LEU A 364 -0.02 -1.19 33.28
N PHE A 365 0.97 -2.06 33.14
CA PHE A 365 1.24 -3.14 34.11
C PHE A 365 2.34 -2.83 35.11
N LEU A 366 3.38 -2.09 34.71
CA LEU A 366 4.59 -1.88 35.50
C LEU A 366 4.82 -0.41 35.86
N GLY A 367 4.40 0.52 35.01
CA GLY A 367 4.64 1.96 35.19
C GLY A 367 3.40 2.75 35.66
N ASP A 368 3.24 3.94 35.08
CA ASP A 368 2.16 4.87 35.36
C ASP A 368 0.89 4.53 34.57
N ARG A 369 -0.04 3.86 35.27
CA ARG A 369 -1.36 3.49 34.77
C ARG A 369 -2.20 4.63 34.19
N ARG A 370 -1.89 5.91 34.48
CA ARG A 370 -2.60 7.06 33.88
C ARG A 370 -2.34 7.19 32.38
N LYS A 371 -1.28 6.55 31.88
CA LYS A 371 -0.90 6.54 30.46
C LYS A 371 -1.52 5.41 29.65
N TRP A 372 -2.62 4.83 30.12
CA TRP A 372 -3.39 3.79 29.43
C TRP A 372 -3.73 4.14 27.97
N TYR A 373 -3.85 5.44 27.66
CA TYR A 373 -4.13 5.94 26.31
C TYR A 373 -3.03 5.59 25.30
N LEU A 374 -1.78 5.37 25.73
CA LEU A 374 -0.69 4.97 24.84
C LEU A 374 -0.95 3.57 24.24
N SER A 375 -1.43 2.62 25.05
CA SER A 375 -1.82 1.30 24.57
C SER A 375 -2.98 1.40 23.58
N ALA A 376 -3.98 2.25 23.88
CA ALA A 376 -5.13 2.42 23.01
C ALA A 376 -4.75 3.01 21.63
N LEU A 377 -3.91 4.06 21.63
CA LEU A 377 -3.41 4.68 20.40
C LEU A 377 -2.49 3.76 19.61
N GLY A 378 -1.59 3.04 20.28
CA GLY A 378 -0.70 2.09 19.64
C GLY A 378 -1.47 0.94 18.98
N LEU A 379 -2.38 0.30 19.70
CA LEU A 379 -3.20 -0.80 19.16
C LEU A 379 -4.14 -0.32 18.04
N THR A 380 -4.70 0.89 18.17
CA THR A 380 -5.50 1.49 17.09
C THR A 380 -4.65 1.74 15.84
N GLY A 381 -3.44 2.27 15.99
CA GLY A 381 -2.53 2.48 14.87
C GLY A 381 -2.20 1.17 14.14
N ILE A 382 -1.91 0.09 14.89
CA ILE A 382 -1.68 -1.25 14.32
C ILE A 382 -2.94 -1.77 13.62
N MET A 383 -4.11 -1.68 14.25
CA MET A 383 -5.37 -2.18 13.68
C MET A 383 -5.81 -1.46 12.41
N GLN A 384 -5.52 -0.16 12.31
CA GLN A 384 -5.75 0.64 11.11
C GLN A 384 -4.66 0.47 10.04
N SER A 385 -3.65 -0.37 10.30
CA SER A 385 -2.54 -0.66 9.37
C SER A 385 -2.56 -2.10 8.88
N HIS A 386 -2.66 -3.07 9.79
CA HIS A 386 -2.56 -4.50 9.48
C HIS A 386 -3.27 -5.37 10.53
N VAL A 387 -4.29 -6.10 10.10
CA VAL A 387 -5.10 -6.97 10.98
C VAL A 387 -4.25 -8.08 11.58
N LEU A 388 -3.37 -8.71 10.80
CA LEU A 388 -2.54 -9.83 11.28
C LEU A 388 -1.50 -9.37 12.31
N THR A 389 -0.89 -8.19 12.13
CA THR A 389 0.00 -7.62 13.16
C THR A 389 -0.77 -7.27 14.43
N THR A 390 -2.06 -6.93 14.32
CA THR A 390 -2.93 -6.72 15.49
C THR A 390 -3.08 -8.00 16.29
N GLU A 391 -3.42 -9.11 15.63
CA GLU A 391 -3.56 -10.42 16.27
C GLU A 391 -2.28 -10.86 16.99
N MET A 392 -1.13 -10.82 16.29
CA MET A 392 0.15 -11.20 16.90
C MET A 392 0.53 -10.27 18.07
N THR A 393 0.24 -8.98 17.96
CA THR A 393 0.47 -8.01 19.05
C THR A 393 -0.43 -8.29 20.26
N LEU A 394 -1.68 -8.67 20.04
CA LEU A 394 -2.60 -9.08 21.10
C LEU A 394 -2.14 -10.37 21.76
N LEU A 395 -1.62 -11.34 21.00
CA LEU A 395 -1.02 -12.57 21.54
C LEU A 395 0.16 -12.25 22.46
N PHE A 396 1.14 -11.48 21.99
CA PHE A 396 2.32 -11.12 22.78
C PHE A 396 1.97 -10.22 23.98
N GLY A 397 1.05 -9.28 23.78
CA GLY A 397 0.52 -8.42 24.84
C GLY A 397 -0.26 -9.21 25.89
N GLY A 398 -0.98 -10.25 25.47
CA GLY A 398 -1.68 -11.20 26.33
C GLY A 398 -0.72 -12.02 27.18
N ILE A 399 0.33 -12.60 26.57
CA ILE A 399 1.40 -13.31 27.30
C ILE A 399 2.04 -12.38 28.33
N PHE A 400 2.41 -11.16 27.93
CA PHE A 400 2.93 -10.14 28.84
C PHE A 400 1.96 -9.86 29.99
N GLY A 401 0.68 -9.66 29.68
CA GLY A 401 -0.36 -9.38 30.67
C GLY A 401 -0.59 -10.53 31.66
N LEU A 402 -0.52 -11.78 31.19
CA LEU A 402 -0.63 -12.98 32.03
C LEU A 402 0.57 -13.12 32.97
N CYS A 403 1.80 -12.92 32.48
CA CYS A 403 3.00 -12.95 33.32
C CYS A 403 2.97 -11.90 34.44
N PHE A 404 2.32 -10.76 34.20
CA PHE A 404 2.18 -9.68 35.18
C PHE A 404 0.76 -9.54 35.74
N ILE A 405 -0.07 -10.58 35.67
CA ILE A 405 -1.49 -10.52 36.07
C ILE A 405 -1.67 -10.14 37.54
N THR A 406 -0.74 -10.55 38.40
CA THR A 406 -0.75 -10.21 39.84
C THR A 406 -0.66 -8.71 40.08
N ARG A 407 -0.04 -7.95 39.17
CA ARG A 407 0.06 -6.48 39.23
C ARG A 407 -1.30 -5.82 39.07
N LEU A 408 -2.27 -6.45 38.42
CA LEU A 408 -3.60 -5.88 38.24
C LEU A 408 -4.35 -5.67 39.57
N ARG A 409 -3.93 -6.34 40.65
CA ARG A 409 -4.44 -6.11 42.02
C ARG A 409 -4.08 -4.72 42.57
N GLU A 410 -3.07 -4.04 42.00
CA GLU A 410 -2.71 -2.69 42.40
C GLU A 410 -3.84 -1.69 42.10
N LYS A 411 -4.14 -0.79 43.06
CA LYS A 411 -5.30 0.11 43.01
C LYS A 411 -5.35 0.90 41.70
N GLY A 412 -6.43 0.69 40.96
CA GLY A 412 -6.77 1.45 39.76
C GLY A 412 -6.10 0.99 38.46
N ARG A 413 -5.37 -0.14 38.46
CA ARG A 413 -4.85 -0.75 37.21
C ARG A 413 -5.95 -1.43 36.39
N ILE A 414 -6.88 -2.16 37.01
CA ILE A 414 -8.03 -2.76 36.31
C ILE A 414 -8.85 -1.68 35.56
N PRO A 415 -9.28 -0.57 36.20
CA PRO A 415 -9.94 0.51 35.47
C PRO A 415 -9.11 1.11 34.33
N ALA A 416 -7.78 1.18 34.46
CA ALA A 416 -6.91 1.66 33.39
C ALA A 416 -6.88 0.69 32.21
N LEU A 417 -6.82 -0.62 32.48
CA LEU A 417 -6.89 -1.67 31.47
C LEU A 417 -8.23 -1.65 30.73
N LEU A 418 -9.35 -1.55 31.47
CA LEU A 418 -10.69 -1.46 30.88
C LEU A 418 -10.85 -0.19 30.03
N LYS A 419 -10.27 0.95 30.46
CA LYS A 419 -10.25 2.18 29.65
C LYS A 419 -9.44 2.01 28.38
N ALA A 420 -8.27 1.37 28.44
CA ALA A 420 -7.46 1.07 27.26
C ALA A 420 -8.23 0.18 26.28
N ALA A 421 -8.76 -0.95 26.76
CA ALA A 421 -9.52 -1.89 25.93
C ALA A 421 -10.78 -1.25 25.33
N GLY A 422 -11.59 -0.58 26.15
CA GLY A 422 -12.80 0.12 25.70
C GLY A 422 -12.50 1.23 24.70
N ALA A 423 -11.45 2.02 24.92
CA ALA A 423 -11.02 3.04 23.97
C ALA A 423 -10.55 2.44 22.64
N THR A 424 -9.75 1.37 22.67
CA THR A 424 -9.34 0.67 21.45
C THR A 424 -10.56 0.17 20.68
N VAL A 425 -11.53 -0.45 21.35
CA VAL A 425 -12.76 -0.92 20.69
C VAL A 425 -13.54 0.25 20.09
N LEU A 426 -13.76 1.34 20.84
CA LEU A 426 -14.51 2.50 20.34
C LEU A 426 -13.83 3.14 19.13
N LEU A 427 -12.51 3.34 19.19
CA LEU A 427 -11.73 3.92 18.09
C LEU A 427 -11.72 3.06 16.82
N ASN A 428 -11.95 1.75 16.94
CA ASN A 428 -11.93 0.81 15.82
C ASN A 428 -13.29 0.16 15.53
N LEU A 429 -14.36 0.62 16.19
CA LEU A 429 -15.69 0.01 16.11
C LEU A 429 -16.20 -0.07 14.66
N GLY A 430 -16.00 0.98 13.86
CA GLY A 430 -16.37 0.97 12.43
C GLY A 430 -15.69 -0.14 11.65
N ARG A 431 -14.42 -0.44 11.94
CA ARG A 431 -13.67 -1.53 11.29
C ARG A 431 -14.10 -2.90 11.80
N ILE A 432 -14.29 -3.02 13.12
CA ILE A 432 -14.77 -4.26 13.75
C ILE A 432 -16.14 -4.64 13.21
N ALA A 433 -17.08 -3.69 13.13
CA ALA A 433 -18.43 -3.92 12.61
C ALA A 433 -18.40 -4.38 11.15
N LEU A 434 -17.56 -3.76 10.31
CA LEU A 434 -17.40 -4.15 8.91
C LEU A 434 -16.85 -5.58 8.78
N LEU A 435 -15.81 -5.93 9.53
CA LEU A 435 -15.22 -7.27 9.50
C LEU A 435 -16.21 -8.33 10.00
N LEU A 436 -16.85 -8.09 11.15
CA LEU A 436 -17.83 -9.02 11.73
C LEU A 436 -19.02 -9.28 10.81
N GLN A 437 -19.49 -8.26 10.08
CA GLN A 437 -20.53 -8.47 9.07
C GLN A 437 -20.07 -9.46 8.00
N HIS A 438 -18.87 -9.27 7.46
CA HIS A 438 -18.38 -10.07 6.32
C HIS A 438 -17.91 -11.47 6.74
N MET A 439 -17.57 -11.69 8.01
CA MET A 439 -17.30 -13.02 8.57
C MET A 439 -18.49 -13.99 8.49
N GLY A 440 -19.72 -13.46 8.33
CA GLY A 440 -20.92 -14.29 8.14
C GLY A 440 -21.06 -14.90 6.73
N TYR A 441 -20.16 -14.56 5.81
CA TYR A 441 -20.21 -15.00 4.41
C TYR A 441 -19.00 -15.87 4.06
N PRO A 442 -19.16 -16.81 3.11
CA PRO A 442 -18.11 -17.74 2.73
C PRO A 442 -17.05 -17.07 1.83
N PHE A 443 -16.26 -16.15 2.36
CA PHE A 443 -15.12 -15.58 1.63
C PHE A 443 -13.89 -16.50 1.69
N LYS A 444 -13.10 -16.53 0.61
CA LYS A 444 -11.89 -17.36 0.51
C LYS A 444 -10.86 -17.06 1.61
N VAL A 445 -10.75 -15.80 2.05
CA VAL A 445 -9.88 -15.37 3.17
C VAL A 445 -10.17 -16.09 4.49
N PHE A 446 -11.39 -16.60 4.69
CA PHE A 446 -11.76 -17.38 5.88
C PHE A 446 -11.63 -18.89 5.70
N SER A 447 -11.28 -19.34 4.50
CA SER A 447 -11.09 -20.75 4.13
C SER A 447 -9.70 -21.03 3.57
N VAL A 448 -8.73 -20.16 3.90
CA VAL A 448 -7.35 -20.32 3.44
C VAL A 448 -6.73 -21.56 4.03
N GLU A 449 -6.29 -22.46 3.17
CA GLU A 449 -5.39 -23.53 3.53
C GLU A 449 -3.95 -23.03 3.31
N SER A 450 -3.21 -22.87 4.41
CA SER A 450 -1.79 -22.52 4.35
C SER A 450 -0.99 -23.53 5.16
N VAL A 451 0.09 -24.06 4.57
CA VAL A 451 1.06 -24.91 5.26
C VAL A 451 2.13 -24.00 5.86
N LEU A 452 2.02 -23.69 7.15
CA LEU A 452 2.83 -22.65 7.79
C LEU A 452 4.32 -22.99 7.80
N SER A 453 4.68 -24.27 7.86
CA SER A 453 6.09 -24.73 7.84
C SER A 453 6.84 -24.32 6.56
N TRP A 454 6.13 -24.11 5.45
CA TRP A 454 6.69 -23.68 4.17
C TRP A 454 7.10 -22.20 4.16
N TRP A 455 6.64 -21.42 5.14
CA TRP A 455 6.83 -19.98 5.21
C TRP A 455 7.64 -19.56 6.44
N THR A 456 8.60 -20.40 6.82
CA THR A 456 9.46 -20.22 8.00
C THR A 456 10.86 -19.74 7.63
N VAL A 457 11.56 -19.14 8.59
CA VAL A 457 12.94 -18.67 8.44
C VAL A 457 13.92 -19.69 8.99
N THR A 458 15.06 -19.87 8.32
CA THR A 458 16.15 -20.70 8.84
C THR A 458 17.05 -19.88 9.79
N LEU A 459 17.56 -20.51 10.85
CA LEU A 459 18.40 -19.81 11.84
C LEU A 459 19.58 -19.00 11.26
N PRO A 460 20.34 -19.47 10.26
CA PRO A 460 21.45 -18.70 9.69
C PRO A 460 21.00 -17.35 9.10
N LYS A 461 19.77 -17.26 8.58
CA LYS A 461 19.23 -16.03 7.96
C LYS A 461 18.82 -14.97 8.98
N VAL A 462 18.48 -15.37 10.22
CA VAL A 462 17.90 -14.47 11.23
C VAL A 462 18.81 -13.28 11.57
N PHE A 463 20.13 -13.45 11.48
CA PHE A 463 21.11 -12.38 11.74
C PHE A 463 22.13 -12.25 10.61
N ASP A 464 21.76 -12.66 9.39
CA ASP A 464 22.66 -12.59 8.24
C ASP A 464 23.12 -11.15 7.99
N LEU A 465 24.42 -11.00 7.73
CA LEU A 465 25.09 -9.76 7.41
C LEU A 465 25.26 -9.58 5.89
N LEU A 466 25.35 -10.68 5.14
CA LEU A 466 25.61 -10.64 3.70
C LEU A 466 24.36 -10.24 2.90
N LEU A 467 23.18 -10.67 3.36
CA LEU A 467 21.87 -10.22 2.87
C LEU A 467 21.72 -10.37 1.35
N PHE A 468 22.04 -11.55 0.81
CA PHE A 468 21.84 -11.84 -0.61
C PHE A 468 20.34 -11.93 -0.97
N ASN A 469 20.02 -11.80 -2.26
CA ASN A 469 18.69 -12.01 -2.84
C ASN A 469 17.64 -10.98 -2.39
N THR A 470 18.05 -9.71 -2.29
CA THR A 470 17.20 -8.61 -1.81
C THR A 470 16.04 -8.25 -2.74
N ASN A 471 16.00 -8.74 -3.97
CA ASN A 471 14.89 -8.59 -4.91
C ASN A 471 14.11 -9.89 -5.16
N GLU A 472 14.48 -11.01 -4.51
CA GLU A 472 13.82 -12.29 -4.75
C GLU A 472 12.50 -12.46 -4.00
N ARG A 473 11.67 -13.39 -4.47
CA ARG A 473 10.45 -13.85 -3.80
C ARG A 473 10.72 -15.14 -3.03
N THR A 474 10.07 -15.30 -1.88
CA THR A 474 10.03 -16.61 -1.22
C THR A 474 8.88 -17.43 -1.78
N TYR A 475 9.18 -18.64 -2.26
CA TYR A 475 8.19 -19.60 -2.74
C TYR A 475 7.98 -20.73 -1.72
N PRO A 476 6.77 -21.34 -1.67
CA PRO A 476 6.48 -22.38 -0.70
C PRO A 476 7.43 -23.58 -0.85
N GLY A 477 8.02 -24.03 0.25
CA GLY A 477 8.84 -25.25 0.31
C GLY A 477 10.30 -25.10 -0.15
N VAL A 478 10.70 -23.94 -0.67
CA VAL A 478 12.10 -23.62 -0.94
C VAL A 478 12.73 -23.13 0.37
N GLN A 479 13.75 -23.84 0.88
CA GLN A 479 14.38 -23.50 2.17
C GLN A 479 15.87 -23.10 2.10
N ASN A 480 16.57 -23.17 0.96
CA ASN A 480 18.02 -22.88 0.93
C ASN A 480 18.60 -22.37 -0.41
N GLY A 481 17.82 -21.71 -1.28
CA GLY A 481 18.38 -21.09 -2.50
C GLY A 481 17.37 -20.21 -3.23
N GLY A 482 17.70 -18.94 -3.45
CA GLY A 482 16.83 -17.99 -4.16
C GLY A 482 15.70 -17.37 -3.35
N GLU A 483 15.68 -17.52 -2.02
CA GLU A 483 14.70 -16.83 -1.18
C GLU A 483 15.17 -15.44 -0.77
N MET A 484 14.19 -14.56 -0.54
CA MET A 484 14.42 -13.23 0.02
C MET A 484 15.10 -13.28 1.39
N PRO A 485 15.87 -12.24 1.78
CA PRO A 485 16.43 -12.15 3.12
C PRO A 485 15.32 -12.04 4.16
N CYS A 486 15.54 -12.63 5.34
CA CYS A 486 14.64 -12.55 6.50
C CYS A 486 15.47 -12.36 7.78
N SER A 487 16.17 -11.22 7.86
CA SER A 487 17.15 -10.92 8.90
C SER A 487 16.69 -9.80 9.82
N LEU A 488 16.86 -9.98 11.13
CA LEU A 488 16.76 -8.92 12.15
C LEU A 488 17.95 -7.94 12.08
N GLY A 489 19.05 -8.38 11.46
CA GLY A 489 20.29 -7.63 11.27
C GLY A 489 21.36 -7.99 12.30
N PHE A 490 22.61 -8.14 11.82
CA PHE A 490 23.77 -8.52 12.63
C PHE A 490 24.01 -7.61 13.86
N VAL A 491 23.69 -6.32 13.75
CA VAL A 491 23.80 -5.37 14.88
C VAL A 491 22.98 -5.78 16.11
N LEU A 492 21.82 -6.42 15.91
CA LEU A 492 20.98 -6.89 17.01
C LEU A 492 21.56 -8.15 17.67
N LEU A 493 22.25 -9.01 16.91
CA LEU A 493 23.00 -10.14 17.49
C LEU A 493 24.09 -9.64 18.45
N VAL A 494 24.90 -8.67 18.00
CA VAL A 494 25.93 -8.05 18.85
C VAL A 494 25.31 -7.40 20.09
N GLY A 495 24.15 -6.75 19.94
CA GLY A 495 23.40 -6.15 21.04
C GLY A 495 22.86 -7.16 22.05
N ILE A 496 22.38 -8.33 21.60
CA ILE A 496 21.97 -9.44 22.46
C ILE A 496 23.17 -9.92 23.28
N LEU A 497 24.32 -10.16 22.63
CA LEU A 497 25.54 -10.61 23.31
C LEU A 497 26.02 -9.57 24.33
N ALA A 498 26.00 -8.28 23.98
CA ALA A 498 26.32 -7.19 24.89
C ALA A 498 25.39 -7.15 26.12
N PHE A 499 24.08 -7.31 25.89
CA PHE A 499 23.11 -7.38 26.97
C PHE A 499 23.34 -8.58 27.87
N LEU A 500 23.49 -9.79 27.32
CA LEU A 500 23.74 -11.00 28.10
C LEU A 500 25.03 -10.91 28.92
N TYR A 501 26.11 -10.38 28.33
CA TYR A 501 27.35 -10.12 29.05
C TYR A 501 27.15 -9.16 30.23
N SER A 502 26.51 -8.01 29.99
CA SER A 502 26.21 -7.03 31.04
C SER A 502 25.29 -7.60 32.12
N TYR A 503 24.33 -8.42 31.71
CA TYR A 503 23.39 -9.06 32.61
C TYR A 503 24.12 -10.07 33.51
N ILE A 504 24.98 -10.93 32.99
CA ILE A 504 25.72 -11.94 33.77
C ILE A 504 26.67 -11.27 34.78
N ARG A 505 27.39 -10.22 34.35
CA ARG A 505 28.39 -9.51 35.17
C ARG A 505 27.78 -8.77 36.37
N SER A 506 26.57 -8.23 36.21
CA SER A 506 25.90 -7.46 37.25
C SER A 506 25.56 -8.34 38.47
N SER A 507 26.05 -8.03 39.66
CA SER A 507 25.72 -8.80 40.88
C SER A 507 24.25 -8.64 41.27
N GLU A 508 23.72 -7.42 41.22
CA GLU A 508 22.32 -7.11 41.50
C GLU A 508 21.58 -6.64 40.24
N LYS A 509 20.55 -7.40 39.83
CA LYS A 509 19.80 -7.07 38.61
C LYS A 509 18.81 -5.94 38.88
N SER A 510 19.00 -4.82 38.20
CA SER A 510 18.06 -3.69 38.21
C SER A 510 16.69 -4.09 37.65
N ARG A 511 15.64 -3.33 38.01
CA ARG A 511 14.29 -3.53 37.45
C ARG A 511 14.28 -3.45 35.92
N LEU A 512 15.07 -2.54 35.36
CA LEU A 512 15.21 -2.37 33.91
C LEU A 512 15.80 -3.64 33.27
N GLN A 513 16.90 -4.18 33.82
CA GLN A 513 17.51 -5.41 33.33
C GLN A 513 16.55 -6.60 33.39
N LYS A 514 15.77 -6.74 34.45
CA LYS A 514 14.74 -7.80 34.55
C LYS A 514 13.66 -7.62 33.47
N SER A 515 13.22 -6.39 33.20
CA SER A 515 12.27 -6.10 32.11
C SER A 515 12.87 -6.36 30.72
N CYS A 516 14.14 -5.99 30.49
CA CYS A 516 14.85 -6.28 29.25
C CYS A 516 15.09 -7.78 29.05
N MET A 517 15.39 -8.52 30.11
CA MET A 517 15.51 -9.98 30.06
C MET A 517 14.17 -10.63 29.68
N PHE A 518 13.06 -10.15 30.25
CA PHE A 518 11.73 -10.61 29.85
C PHE A 518 11.42 -10.29 28.38
N ALA A 519 11.74 -9.07 27.93
CA ALA A 519 11.59 -8.68 26.53
C ALA A 519 12.47 -9.53 25.59
N LEU A 520 13.69 -9.89 26.02
CA LEU A 520 14.56 -10.81 25.28
C LEU A 520 13.92 -12.20 25.16
N VAL A 521 13.37 -12.75 26.25
CA VAL A 521 12.67 -14.05 26.22
C VAL A 521 11.48 -14.02 25.26
N LEU A 522 10.65 -12.97 25.31
CA LEU A 522 9.56 -12.81 24.35
C LEU A 522 10.06 -12.67 22.90
N SER A 523 11.17 -11.97 22.69
CA SER A 523 11.76 -11.82 21.36
C SER A 523 12.27 -13.15 20.82
N VAL A 524 12.90 -13.96 21.67
CA VAL A 524 13.37 -15.32 21.34
C VAL A 524 12.17 -16.24 21.05
N LEU A 525 11.06 -16.09 21.77
CA LEU A 525 9.81 -16.79 21.43
C LEU A 525 9.33 -16.39 20.03
N GLY A 526 9.35 -15.11 19.68
CA GLY A 526 8.99 -14.66 18.32
C GLY A 526 9.93 -15.21 17.24
N ILE A 527 11.24 -15.25 17.49
CA ILE A 527 12.22 -15.87 16.58
C ILE A 527 11.92 -17.36 16.44
N TYR A 528 11.65 -18.05 17.55
CA TYR A 528 11.30 -19.47 17.54
C TYR A 528 10.06 -19.72 16.69
N LEU A 529 8.96 -18.97 16.91
CA LEU A 529 7.73 -19.06 16.13
C LEU A 529 7.93 -18.74 14.64
N SER A 530 8.86 -17.84 14.31
CA SER A 530 9.20 -17.52 12.91
C SER A 530 10.03 -18.59 12.22
N SER A 531 10.68 -19.47 12.98
CA SER A 531 11.70 -20.37 12.47
C SER A 531 11.17 -21.75 12.09
N ASN A 532 11.92 -22.45 11.23
CA ASN A 532 11.65 -23.85 10.89
C ASN A 532 11.84 -24.83 12.08
N LEU A 533 12.31 -24.34 13.24
CA LEU A 533 12.42 -25.12 14.47
C LEU A 533 11.08 -25.26 15.19
N PHE A 534 10.14 -24.36 14.95
CA PHE A 534 8.80 -24.48 15.52
C PHE A 534 8.01 -25.53 14.72
N PRO A 535 7.42 -26.54 15.39
CA PRO A 535 6.78 -27.66 14.70
C PRO A 535 5.39 -27.28 14.19
N TRP A 536 5.31 -26.34 13.24
CA TRP A 536 4.06 -25.84 12.67
C TRP A 536 3.15 -26.96 12.16
N ASP A 537 3.72 -27.99 11.53
CA ASP A 537 2.93 -29.15 11.05
C ASP A 537 2.21 -29.87 12.19
N ARG A 538 2.86 -30.03 13.35
CA ARG A 538 2.24 -30.66 14.54
C ARG A 538 1.19 -29.76 15.18
N VAL A 539 1.40 -28.44 15.14
CA VAL A 539 0.43 -27.47 15.65
C VAL A 539 -0.81 -27.43 14.75
N GLN A 540 -0.60 -27.42 13.43
CA GLN A 540 -1.68 -27.46 12.44
C GLN A 540 -2.39 -28.82 12.40
N ALA A 541 -1.75 -29.91 12.83
CA ALA A 541 -2.42 -31.21 12.98
C ALA A 541 -3.50 -31.21 14.08
N VAL A 542 -3.52 -30.24 15.00
CA VAL A 542 -4.56 -30.11 16.03
C VAL A 542 -5.71 -29.25 15.51
N PRO A 543 -6.94 -29.76 15.32
CA PRO A 543 -8.01 -29.04 14.63
C PRO A 543 -8.39 -27.67 15.19
N PHE A 544 -8.38 -27.53 16.53
CA PHE A 544 -8.65 -26.25 17.18
C PHE A 544 -7.53 -25.23 16.95
N LEU A 545 -6.26 -25.67 17.00
CA LEU A 545 -5.11 -24.79 16.76
C LEU A 545 -4.98 -24.42 15.29
N TYR A 546 -5.30 -25.34 14.37
CA TYR A 546 -5.33 -25.08 12.93
C TYR A 546 -6.11 -23.81 12.60
N LYS A 547 -7.33 -23.68 13.11
CA LYS A 547 -8.19 -22.51 12.86
C LYS A 547 -7.65 -21.22 13.46
N LEU A 548 -6.90 -21.31 14.56
CA LEU A 548 -6.33 -20.14 15.24
C LEU A 548 -5.03 -19.66 14.59
N VAL A 549 -4.20 -20.56 14.07
CA VAL A 549 -2.85 -20.20 13.60
C VAL A 549 -2.74 -20.02 12.10
N THR A 550 -3.58 -20.68 11.31
CA THR A 550 -3.55 -20.61 9.84
C THR A 550 -3.73 -19.17 9.30
N PRO A 551 -4.55 -18.29 9.91
CA PRO A 551 -4.65 -16.89 9.49
C PRO A 551 -3.33 -16.11 9.54
N ILE A 552 -2.32 -16.53 10.31
CA ILE A 552 -1.00 -15.90 10.35
C ILE A 552 -0.35 -15.92 8.96
N GLN A 553 -0.62 -16.98 8.17
CA GLN A 553 -0.13 -17.30 6.82
C GLN A 553 1.41 -17.42 6.71
N LEU A 554 2.13 -16.45 7.23
CA LEU A 554 3.56 -16.25 7.09
C LEU A 554 4.22 -16.12 8.48
N PRO A 555 4.70 -17.23 9.09
CA PRO A 555 5.32 -17.20 10.41
C PRO A 555 6.50 -16.22 10.55
N TRP A 556 7.23 -15.90 9.48
CA TRP A 556 8.29 -14.88 9.54
C TRP A 556 7.82 -13.51 10.02
N ARG A 557 6.52 -13.20 9.96
CA ARG A 557 5.93 -11.95 10.47
C ARG A 557 6.16 -11.75 11.98
N PHE A 558 6.43 -12.81 12.74
CA PHE A 558 6.83 -12.68 14.15
C PHE A 558 8.16 -11.93 14.33
N LEU A 559 9.01 -11.85 13.30
CA LEU A 559 10.24 -11.05 13.33
C LEU A 559 9.98 -9.54 13.49
N ALA A 560 8.82 -9.03 13.04
CA ALA A 560 8.42 -7.64 13.27
C ALA A 560 8.36 -7.31 14.78
N LEU A 561 7.72 -8.20 15.55
CA LEU A 561 7.59 -8.10 17.00
C LEU A 561 8.94 -8.32 17.69
N SER A 562 9.70 -9.32 17.27
CA SER A 562 11.04 -9.59 17.81
C SER A 562 11.99 -8.40 17.59
N SER A 563 11.96 -7.77 16.42
CA SER A 563 12.76 -6.55 16.16
C SER A 563 12.39 -5.42 17.14
N ALA A 564 11.09 -5.14 17.32
CA ALA A 564 10.63 -4.08 18.20
C ALA A 564 10.99 -4.32 19.68
N LEU A 565 10.96 -5.57 20.13
CA LEU A 565 11.32 -5.96 21.51
C LEU A 565 12.85 -6.01 21.73
N LEU A 566 13.64 -6.45 20.73
CA LEU A 566 15.09 -6.55 20.84
C LEU A 566 15.80 -5.20 20.83
N CYS A 567 15.31 -4.22 20.06
CA CYS A 567 15.95 -2.91 19.96
C CYS A 567 16.21 -2.22 21.33
N PRO A 568 15.21 -2.11 22.24
CA PRO A 568 15.48 -1.57 23.58
C PRO A 568 16.38 -2.46 24.45
N VAL A 569 16.34 -3.79 24.27
CA VAL A 569 17.25 -4.72 24.98
C VAL A 569 18.70 -4.48 24.56
N CYS A 570 18.96 -4.43 23.25
CA CYS A 570 20.28 -4.18 22.68
C CYS A 570 20.81 -2.81 23.11
N ALA A 571 19.98 -1.77 23.05
CA ALA A 571 20.37 -0.42 23.47
C ALA A 571 20.80 -0.37 24.94
N VAL A 572 20.07 -1.07 25.84
CA VAL A 572 20.45 -1.20 27.26
C VAL A 572 21.74 -1.99 27.40
N GLY A 573 21.89 -3.11 26.67
CA GLY A 573 23.12 -3.90 26.68
C GLY A 573 24.35 -3.08 26.32
N PHE A 574 24.28 -2.29 25.25
CA PHE A 574 25.36 -1.42 24.82
C PHE A 574 25.68 -0.31 25.82
N GLU A 575 24.66 0.30 26.42
CA GLU A 575 24.86 1.32 27.45
C GLU A 575 25.55 0.76 28.70
N GLN A 576 25.23 -0.48 29.08
CA GLN A 576 25.68 -1.09 30.34
C GLN A 576 27.04 -1.81 30.26
N LEU A 577 27.58 -2.08 29.05
CA LEU A 577 28.86 -2.77 28.85
C LEU A 577 30.03 -2.23 29.70
N PHE A 578 30.02 -0.93 30.02
CA PHE A 578 31.07 -0.28 30.82
C PHE A 578 30.52 0.58 31.98
N GLN A 579 29.41 0.16 32.59
CA GLN A 579 28.79 0.92 33.69
C GLN A 579 29.65 0.96 34.97
N ASP A 580 30.46 -0.07 35.22
CA ASP A 580 31.17 -0.28 36.50
C ASP A 580 32.49 0.48 36.67
N LYS A 581 32.96 1.24 35.66
CA LYS A 581 34.24 1.97 35.72
C LYS A 581 33.99 3.48 35.79
N GLU A 582 34.47 4.15 36.84
CA GLU A 582 34.33 5.62 37.03
C GLU A 582 34.99 6.44 35.90
N GLU A 583 36.06 5.94 35.28
CA GLU A 583 36.74 6.55 34.12
C GLU A 583 36.02 6.32 32.76
N SER A 584 34.84 5.69 32.74
CA SER A 584 34.24 5.13 31.53
C SER A 584 33.30 6.05 30.72
N ALA A 585 33.12 7.30 31.13
CA ALA A 585 32.21 8.20 30.40
C ALA A 585 32.62 8.37 28.92
N GLY A 586 33.93 8.39 28.63
CA GLY A 586 34.48 8.40 27.27
C GLY A 586 34.22 7.09 26.52
N SER A 587 34.52 5.95 27.14
CA SER A 587 34.29 4.61 26.54
C SER A 587 32.81 4.37 26.22
N ARG A 588 31.88 4.77 27.10
CA ARG A 588 30.44 4.65 26.83
C ARG A 588 30.02 5.51 25.64
N LYS A 589 30.59 6.71 25.47
CA LYS A 589 30.31 7.54 24.29
C LYS A 589 30.86 6.89 23.02
N ALA A 590 32.07 6.33 23.08
CA ALA A 590 32.69 5.63 21.96
C ALA A 590 31.88 4.38 21.54
N VAL A 591 31.44 3.56 22.51
CA VAL A 591 30.59 2.38 22.25
C VAL A 591 29.29 2.80 21.59
N MET A 592 28.59 3.80 22.13
CA MET A 592 27.32 4.26 21.55
C MET A 592 27.53 4.84 20.14
N ALA A 593 28.63 5.55 19.89
CA ALA A 593 28.98 5.99 18.55
C ALA A 593 29.24 4.80 17.61
N GLY A 594 29.97 3.77 18.06
CA GLY A 594 30.19 2.53 17.33
C GLY A 594 28.88 1.78 17.02
N VAL A 595 27.93 1.76 17.94
CA VAL A 595 26.58 1.19 17.73
C VAL A 595 25.84 1.96 16.64
N TYR A 596 25.92 3.29 16.63
CA TYR A 596 25.32 4.09 15.57
C TYR A 596 25.96 3.74 14.23
N VAL A 597 27.30 3.76 14.14
CA VAL A 597 28.01 3.38 12.90
C VAL A 597 27.62 1.99 12.43
N LEU A 598 27.56 1.00 13.32
CA LEU A 598 27.19 -0.37 12.97
C LEU A 598 25.73 -0.48 12.50
N ALA A 599 24.80 0.25 13.11
CA ALA A 599 23.40 0.30 12.68
C ALA A 599 23.26 0.91 11.27
N PHE A 600 23.95 2.03 11.02
CA PHE A 600 24.01 2.66 9.69
C PHE A 600 24.69 1.76 8.66
N LEU A 601 25.75 1.04 9.03
CA LEU A 601 26.44 0.11 8.15
C LEU A 601 25.54 -1.08 7.76
N CYS A 602 24.90 -1.74 8.71
CA CYS A 602 24.00 -2.87 8.42
C CYS A 602 22.83 -2.46 7.52
N ALA A 603 22.19 -1.31 7.80
CA ALA A 603 21.13 -0.78 6.95
C ALA A 603 21.65 -0.34 5.58
N GLY A 604 22.83 0.29 5.52
CA GLY A 604 23.46 0.71 4.27
C GLY A 604 23.83 -0.46 3.37
N ILE A 605 24.27 -1.59 3.94
CA ILE A 605 24.51 -2.84 3.18
C ILE A 605 23.21 -3.30 2.53
N TYR A 606 22.12 -3.41 3.30
CA TYR A 606 20.82 -3.81 2.74
C TYR A 606 20.33 -2.84 1.65
N VAL A 607 20.32 -1.54 1.95
CA VAL A 607 19.84 -0.51 1.01
C VAL A 607 20.67 -0.50 -0.26
N GLY A 608 21.99 -0.63 -0.15
CA GLY A 608 22.89 -0.72 -1.31
C GLY A 608 22.59 -1.94 -2.17
N ARG A 609 22.49 -3.13 -1.55
CA ARG A 609 22.15 -4.38 -2.25
C ARG A 609 20.79 -4.31 -2.95
N TYR A 610 19.76 -3.87 -2.25
CA TYR A 610 18.43 -3.69 -2.83
C TYR A 610 18.47 -2.73 -4.02
N SER A 611 19.21 -1.64 -3.91
CA SER A 611 19.34 -0.67 -5.01
C SER A 611 20.16 -1.20 -6.20
N GLU A 612 21.04 -2.17 -5.98
CA GLU A 612 21.82 -2.84 -7.03
C GLU A 612 21.03 -3.99 -7.71
N GLU A 613 20.24 -4.73 -6.95
CA GLU A 613 19.56 -5.95 -7.41
C GLU A 613 18.13 -5.70 -7.92
N ALA A 614 17.43 -4.67 -7.42
CA ALA A 614 16.05 -4.40 -7.80
C ALA A 614 15.95 -3.57 -9.08
N LEU A 615 15.09 -4.01 -10.00
CA LEU A 615 14.81 -3.29 -11.25
C LEU A 615 13.77 -2.19 -11.02
N GLY A 616 13.80 -1.14 -11.86
CA GLY A 616 12.74 -0.13 -11.85
C GLY A 616 11.42 -0.75 -12.33
N ARG A 617 10.38 -0.71 -11.49
CA ARG A 617 9.04 -1.25 -11.82
C ARG A 617 8.07 -0.16 -12.26
N TYR A 618 7.97 0.91 -11.48
CA TYR A 618 7.08 2.04 -11.79
C TYR A 618 7.86 3.29 -12.18
N THR A 619 7.50 3.87 -13.31
CA THR A 619 8.12 5.05 -13.93
C THR A 619 7.06 6.12 -14.23
N SER A 620 7.48 7.27 -14.76
CA SER A 620 6.52 8.29 -15.22
C SER A 620 5.61 7.80 -16.34
N GLU A 621 6.08 6.84 -17.14
CA GLU A 621 5.37 6.29 -18.28
C GLU A 621 4.31 5.30 -17.82
N ASN A 622 4.64 4.36 -16.92
CA ASN A 622 3.73 3.26 -16.58
C ASN A 622 2.98 3.38 -15.25
N GLN A 623 3.10 4.50 -14.53
CA GLN A 623 2.52 4.66 -13.21
C GLN A 623 1.01 4.35 -13.13
N TYR A 624 0.21 4.71 -14.14
CA TYR A 624 -1.24 4.38 -14.16
C TYR A 624 -1.56 3.06 -14.87
N GLN A 625 -0.56 2.38 -15.41
CA GLN A 625 -0.77 1.10 -16.08
C GLN A 625 -1.21 0.05 -15.07
N ARG A 626 -2.36 -0.57 -15.35
CA ARG A 626 -2.82 -1.72 -14.60
C ARG A 626 -2.28 -2.98 -15.23
N GLU A 627 -1.55 -3.74 -14.45
CA GLU A 627 -1.04 -5.05 -14.84
C GLU A 627 -2.10 -6.12 -14.57
N GLN A 628 -2.16 -7.10 -15.46
CA GLN A 628 -3.07 -8.22 -15.32
C GLN A 628 -2.77 -9.01 -14.03
N SER A 629 -3.82 -9.55 -13.42
CA SER A 629 -3.75 -10.72 -12.51
C SER A 629 -3.08 -10.61 -11.13
N GLN A 630 -2.84 -9.43 -10.57
CA GLN A 630 -2.22 -9.31 -9.22
C GLN A 630 -3.16 -8.78 -8.13
N VAL A 631 -4.47 -8.93 -8.29
CA VAL A 631 -5.39 -8.92 -7.14
C VAL A 631 -5.56 -10.33 -6.60
N ASP A 632 -5.49 -10.45 -5.28
CA ASP A 632 -5.54 -11.72 -4.57
C ASP A 632 -6.93 -12.38 -4.65
N ALA A 633 -6.95 -13.68 -4.94
CA ALA A 633 -8.17 -14.49 -4.91
C ALA A 633 -8.80 -14.56 -3.50
N LEU A 634 -8.07 -14.22 -2.44
CA LEU A 634 -8.53 -14.27 -1.05
C LEU A 634 -9.80 -13.46 -0.78
N TYR A 635 -10.02 -12.33 -1.45
CA TYR A 635 -11.17 -11.46 -1.15
C TYR A 635 -12.39 -11.72 -2.04
N PHE A 636 -12.43 -12.85 -2.76
CA PHE A 636 -13.62 -13.28 -3.49
C PHE A 636 -14.48 -14.20 -2.63
N MET A 637 -15.76 -14.31 -2.98
CA MET A 637 -16.63 -15.37 -2.49
C MET A 637 -16.03 -16.73 -2.84
N ASN A 638 -16.12 -17.68 -1.92
CA ASN A 638 -15.66 -19.04 -2.09
C ASN A 638 -16.70 -19.84 -2.88
N VAL A 639 -16.80 -19.53 -4.17
CA VAL A 639 -17.56 -20.29 -5.15
C VAL A 639 -16.62 -20.82 -6.21
N ASP A 640 -17.07 -21.88 -6.87
CA ASP A 640 -16.31 -22.50 -7.94
C ASP A 640 -15.94 -21.46 -8.99
N HIS A 641 -14.68 -21.55 -9.44
CA HIS A 641 -14.16 -20.70 -10.49
C HIS A 641 -14.08 -19.19 -10.22
N ALA A 642 -14.49 -18.67 -9.05
CA ALA A 642 -14.30 -17.25 -8.72
C ALA A 642 -12.83 -16.92 -8.48
N ASN A 643 -12.16 -16.22 -9.40
CA ASN A 643 -10.80 -15.74 -9.21
C ASN A 643 -10.52 -14.52 -10.11
N SER A 644 -9.45 -13.80 -9.78
CA SER A 644 -9.05 -12.58 -10.46
C SER A 644 -8.76 -12.78 -11.95
N TYR A 645 -8.08 -13.87 -12.33
CA TYR A 645 -7.78 -14.16 -13.73
C TYR A 645 -9.04 -14.36 -14.58
N ARG A 646 -10.04 -15.09 -14.09
CA ARG A 646 -11.28 -15.32 -14.83
C ARG A 646 -12.14 -14.07 -14.96
N ILE A 647 -12.26 -13.28 -13.89
CA ILE A 647 -12.99 -12.00 -13.93
C ILE A 647 -12.29 -11.01 -14.86
N TRP A 648 -10.95 -10.97 -14.84
CA TRP A 648 -10.18 -10.13 -15.74
C TRP A 648 -10.38 -10.48 -17.23
N ASN A 649 -10.58 -11.76 -17.54
CA ASN A 649 -10.80 -12.22 -18.92
C ASN A 649 -12.28 -12.33 -19.29
N ARG A 650 -13.17 -11.72 -18.50
CA ARG A 650 -14.61 -11.69 -18.78
C ARG A 650 -14.97 -10.38 -19.46
N ASP A 651 -15.89 -10.44 -20.41
CA ASP A 651 -16.45 -9.26 -21.08
C ASP A 651 -17.17 -8.36 -20.06
N ASN A 652 -17.21 -7.06 -20.34
CA ASN A 652 -17.87 -6.06 -19.49
C ASN A 652 -19.39 -5.98 -19.71
N THR A 653 -19.97 -6.92 -20.46
CA THR A 653 -21.39 -6.96 -20.80
C THR A 653 -22.24 -7.64 -19.73
N PHE A 654 -23.54 -7.32 -19.73
CA PHE A 654 -24.55 -8.01 -18.94
C PHE A 654 -24.87 -9.34 -19.60
N VAL A 655 -24.97 -10.40 -18.80
CA VAL A 655 -25.27 -11.74 -19.29
C VAL A 655 -26.68 -12.13 -18.84
N PRO A 656 -27.69 -12.03 -19.73
CA PRO A 656 -29.05 -12.45 -19.41
C PRO A 656 -29.20 -13.97 -19.44
N ALA A 657 -30.20 -14.48 -18.73
CA ALA A 657 -30.68 -15.85 -18.89
C ALA A 657 -31.27 -16.06 -20.31
N GLU A 658 -31.39 -17.32 -20.73
CA GLU A 658 -32.05 -17.66 -21.99
C GLU A 658 -33.51 -17.13 -22.00
N GLY A 659 -33.93 -16.50 -23.11
CA GLY A 659 -35.25 -15.87 -23.22
C GLY A 659 -35.36 -14.45 -22.63
N VAL A 660 -34.23 -13.80 -22.32
CA VAL A 660 -34.20 -12.38 -21.89
C VAL A 660 -33.23 -11.60 -22.77
N GLU A 661 -33.70 -10.48 -23.29
CA GLU A 661 -32.87 -9.46 -23.94
C GLU A 661 -32.70 -8.26 -23.01
N VAL A 662 -31.52 -7.64 -23.06
CA VAL A 662 -31.19 -6.47 -22.24
C VAL A 662 -30.63 -5.34 -23.10
N ASP A 663 -31.04 -4.13 -22.79
CA ASP A 663 -30.65 -2.88 -23.43
C ASP A 663 -30.58 -1.74 -22.41
N GLU A 664 -30.25 -0.54 -22.87
CA GLU A 664 -30.06 0.67 -22.04
C GLU A 664 -29.13 0.40 -20.84
N VAL A 665 -28.11 -0.43 -21.05
CA VAL A 665 -27.23 -0.88 -19.98
C VAL A 665 -26.24 0.21 -19.61
N PHE A 666 -25.97 0.35 -18.31
CA PHE A 666 -24.92 1.25 -17.84
C PHE A 666 -24.23 0.72 -16.58
N ARG A 667 -22.97 1.14 -16.39
CA ARG A 667 -22.17 0.85 -15.21
C ARG A 667 -21.34 2.08 -14.82
N ASN A 668 -21.43 2.48 -13.56
CA ASN A 668 -20.71 3.63 -13.02
C ASN A 668 -19.71 3.23 -11.93
N GLU A 669 -18.63 4.01 -11.82
CA GLU A 669 -17.58 3.81 -10.79
C GLU A 669 -18.09 3.95 -9.35
N ASN A 670 -19.24 4.59 -9.12
CA ASN A 670 -19.82 4.73 -7.78
C ASN A 670 -20.58 3.49 -7.28
N LEU A 671 -20.30 2.31 -7.87
CA LEU A 671 -20.96 1.02 -7.60
C LEU A 671 -22.46 1.05 -7.91
N THR A 672 -22.83 1.71 -9.01
CA THR A 672 -24.19 1.67 -9.55
C THR A 672 -24.18 1.12 -10.97
N ALA A 673 -25.23 0.38 -11.31
CA ALA A 673 -25.45 -0.16 -12.65
C ALA A 673 -26.96 -0.23 -12.92
N GLY A 674 -27.34 -0.38 -14.16
CA GLY A 674 -28.72 -0.60 -14.55
C GLY A 674 -28.85 -1.16 -15.95
N PHE A 675 -30.04 -1.67 -16.23
CA PHE A 675 -30.42 -2.22 -17.53
C PHE A 675 -31.94 -2.21 -17.66
N SER A 676 -32.42 -2.10 -18.89
CA SER A 676 -33.78 -2.43 -19.29
C SER A 676 -33.79 -3.88 -19.81
N TYR A 677 -34.89 -4.61 -19.58
CA TYR A 677 -35.03 -5.98 -20.04
C TYR A 677 -36.37 -6.23 -20.70
N GLN A 678 -36.38 -7.18 -21.64
CA GLN A 678 -37.58 -7.69 -22.28
C GLN A 678 -37.52 -9.23 -22.36
N MET A 679 -38.59 -9.90 -21.97
CA MET A 679 -38.72 -11.36 -22.10
C MET A 679 -39.09 -11.74 -23.53
N THR A 680 -38.44 -12.77 -24.08
CA THR A 680 -38.71 -13.30 -25.41
C THR A 680 -39.31 -14.71 -25.33
N GLY A 681 -40.47 -14.92 -25.97
CA GLY A 681 -41.14 -16.24 -26.07
C GLY A 681 -42.00 -16.67 -24.87
N GLU A 682 -42.21 -17.99 -24.71
CA GLU A 682 -42.95 -18.62 -23.58
C GLU A 682 -42.16 -18.63 -22.25
N ALA A 683 -41.07 -17.86 -22.13
CA ALA A 683 -40.28 -17.73 -20.90
C ALA A 683 -41.08 -17.09 -19.74
N ALA A 684 -42.23 -16.47 -20.05
CA ALA A 684 -43.18 -15.96 -19.08
C ALA A 684 -43.84 -17.10 -18.28
N GLY A 685 -43.40 -17.27 -17.03
CA GLY A 685 -44.18 -17.98 -16.01
C GLY A 685 -43.72 -19.39 -15.61
N THR A 686 -42.51 -19.84 -15.94
CA THR A 686 -42.03 -21.16 -15.46
C THR A 686 -40.58 -21.28 -14.95
N GLU A 687 -39.70 -20.28 -15.10
CA GLU A 687 -38.33 -20.32 -14.55
C GLU A 687 -37.93 -19.03 -13.80
N GLU A 688 -37.08 -19.13 -12.77
CA GLU A 688 -36.46 -17.97 -12.12
C GLU A 688 -35.48 -17.30 -13.10
N LEU A 689 -35.96 -16.35 -13.93
CA LEU A 689 -35.14 -15.58 -14.86
C LEU A 689 -34.21 -14.62 -14.12
N TRP A 690 -33.04 -14.38 -14.71
CA TRP A 690 -31.99 -13.56 -14.10
C TRP A 690 -31.13 -12.83 -15.13
N VAL A 691 -30.41 -11.81 -14.64
CA VAL A 691 -29.34 -11.13 -15.38
C VAL A 691 -28.10 -11.06 -14.50
N GLU A 692 -26.96 -11.47 -15.04
CA GLU A 692 -25.65 -11.27 -14.43
C GLU A 692 -25.09 -9.91 -14.80
N VAL A 693 -24.75 -9.15 -13.77
CA VAL A 693 -24.20 -7.81 -13.86
C VAL A 693 -22.67 -7.91 -13.76
N PRO A 694 -21.90 -7.17 -14.57
CA PRO A 694 -20.43 -7.16 -14.57
C PRO A 694 -19.85 -6.44 -13.34
N PHE A 695 -20.21 -6.92 -12.15
CA PHE A 695 -19.68 -6.58 -10.84
C PHE A 695 -19.31 -7.86 -10.10
N THR A 696 -18.16 -7.87 -9.43
CA THR A 696 -17.82 -8.90 -8.46
C THR A 696 -18.81 -8.84 -7.31
N TYR A 697 -19.40 -9.98 -6.95
CA TYR A 697 -20.37 -10.04 -5.87
C TYR A 697 -19.71 -9.86 -4.51
N TYR A 698 -20.17 -8.84 -3.82
CA TYR A 698 -20.00 -8.64 -2.39
C TYR A 698 -21.37 -8.51 -1.74
N PRO A 699 -21.57 -9.01 -0.51
CA PRO A 699 -22.80 -8.76 0.23
C PRO A 699 -23.11 -7.27 0.24
N ASN A 700 -24.40 -6.93 0.18
CA ASN A 700 -24.97 -5.56 0.17
C ASN A 700 -25.15 -4.89 -1.20
N TYR A 701 -24.87 -5.57 -2.32
CA TYR A 701 -25.53 -5.18 -3.57
C TYR A 701 -27.05 -5.34 -3.41
N ARG A 702 -27.80 -4.37 -3.93
CA ARG A 702 -29.26 -4.38 -3.98
C ARG A 702 -29.69 -4.05 -5.38
N ALA A 703 -30.82 -4.62 -5.80
CA ALA A 703 -31.48 -4.30 -7.05
C ALA A 703 -32.93 -3.90 -6.79
N CYS A 704 -33.45 -2.96 -7.57
CA CYS A 704 -34.85 -2.59 -7.54
C CYS A 704 -35.34 -2.16 -8.93
N MET A 705 -36.64 -2.36 -9.17
CA MET A 705 -37.36 -1.81 -10.30
C MET A 705 -37.53 -0.28 -10.12
N GLU A 706 -37.97 0.43 -11.17
CA GLU A 706 -38.25 1.88 -11.11
C GLU A 706 -39.29 2.28 -10.06
N ASP A 707 -40.29 1.44 -9.83
CA ASP A 707 -41.35 1.65 -8.84
C ASP A 707 -40.86 1.45 -7.38
N GLY A 708 -39.61 1.02 -7.20
CA GLY A 708 -38.98 0.72 -5.91
C GLY A 708 -39.15 -0.72 -5.43
N THR A 709 -39.79 -1.60 -6.21
CA THR A 709 -39.91 -3.03 -5.93
C THR A 709 -38.53 -3.65 -5.84
N LYS A 710 -38.24 -4.33 -4.71
CA LYS A 710 -36.91 -4.88 -4.42
C LYS A 710 -36.74 -6.24 -5.06
N LEU A 711 -35.63 -6.41 -5.77
CA LEU A 711 -35.26 -7.67 -6.41
C LEU A 711 -34.25 -8.45 -5.56
N LYS A 712 -34.27 -9.77 -5.73
CA LYS A 712 -33.33 -10.69 -5.07
C LYS A 712 -31.98 -10.62 -5.81
N THR A 713 -30.90 -10.45 -5.06
CA THR A 713 -29.53 -10.46 -5.57
C THR A 713 -28.76 -11.61 -4.94
N THR A 714 -28.05 -12.41 -5.73
CA THR A 714 -27.18 -13.50 -5.22
C THR A 714 -25.84 -13.51 -5.92
N VAL A 715 -24.96 -14.40 -5.49
CA VAL A 715 -23.77 -14.75 -6.24
C VAL A 715 -24.21 -15.48 -7.52
N GLY A 716 -23.72 -15.03 -8.66
CA GLY A 716 -23.85 -15.67 -9.96
C GLY A 716 -22.63 -16.51 -10.30
N ASP A 717 -22.50 -16.86 -11.57
CA ASP A 717 -21.41 -17.67 -12.06
C ASP A 717 -20.07 -16.93 -11.92
N GLN A 718 -19.03 -17.66 -11.53
CA GLN A 718 -17.67 -17.10 -11.30
C GLN A 718 -17.61 -15.97 -10.26
N GLY A 719 -18.64 -15.79 -9.44
CA GLY A 719 -18.63 -14.83 -8.34
C GLY A 719 -19.11 -13.42 -8.71
N VAL A 720 -19.84 -13.25 -9.82
CA VAL A 720 -20.44 -11.96 -10.21
C VAL A 720 -21.80 -11.72 -9.55
N VAL A 721 -22.35 -10.51 -9.65
CA VAL A 721 -23.69 -10.19 -9.13
C VAL A 721 -24.76 -10.76 -10.07
N ARG A 722 -25.66 -11.60 -9.55
CA ARG A 722 -26.87 -12.06 -10.25
C ARG A 722 -28.11 -11.39 -9.67
N VAL A 723 -28.96 -10.84 -10.54
CA VAL A 723 -30.24 -10.22 -10.18
C VAL A 723 -31.36 -11.09 -10.74
N TYR A 724 -32.31 -11.48 -9.89
CA TYR A 724 -33.51 -12.21 -10.34
C TYR A 724 -34.60 -11.23 -10.75
N LEU A 725 -35.24 -11.52 -11.89
CA LEU A 725 -36.29 -10.70 -12.48
C LEU A 725 -37.67 -11.10 -11.91
N PRO A 726 -38.62 -10.15 -11.80
CA PRO A 726 -40.01 -10.46 -11.49
C PRO A 726 -40.72 -11.08 -12.70
N ASP A 727 -41.92 -11.65 -12.48
CA ASP A 727 -42.83 -12.14 -13.54
C ASP A 727 -43.49 -10.97 -14.29
N GLU A 728 -42.70 -10.05 -14.84
CA GLU A 728 -43.15 -8.92 -15.66
C GLU A 728 -42.44 -8.98 -17.01
N GLU A 729 -43.18 -8.86 -18.12
CA GLU A 729 -42.65 -9.04 -19.50
C GLU A 729 -41.50 -8.08 -19.85
N SER A 730 -41.45 -6.91 -19.22
CA SER A 730 -40.39 -5.92 -19.40
C SER A 730 -40.28 -5.00 -18.20
N GLY A 731 -39.10 -4.44 -17.97
CA GLY A 731 -38.92 -3.39 -16.98
C GLY A 731 -37.49 -2.90 -16.90
N THR A 732 -37.27 -1.87 -16.08
CA THR A 732 -35.95 -1.26 -15.87
C THR A 732 -35.47 -1.53 -14.46
N VAL A 733 -34.25 -2.04 -14.35
CA VAL A 733 -33.62 -2.47 -13.10
C VAL A 733 -32.46 -1.56 -12.77
N ARG A 734 -32.41 -1.12 -11.51
CA ARG A 734 -31.28 -0.37 -10.95
C ARG A 734 -30.59 -1.18 -9.86
N ILE A 735 -29.26 -1.27 -9.95
CA ILE A 735 -28.37 -1.94 -9.00
C ILE A 735 -27.50 -0.90 -8.29
N TYR A 736 -27.32 -1.07 -6.98
CA TYR A 736 -26.45 -0.21 -6.18
C TYR A 736 -25.91 -0.93 -4.94
N TYR A 737 -24.73 -0.51 -4.47
CA TYR A 737 -24.12 -1.04 -3.25
C TYR A 737 -24.50 -0.24 -1.98
N GLN A 738 -25.17 -0.87 -1.03
CA GLN A 738 -25.66 -0.21 0.19
C GLN A 738 -25.34 -1.00 1.46
N GLU A 739 -24.28 -0.57 2.16
CA GLU A 739 -23.92 -1.10 3.48
C GLU A 739 -25.04 -0.93 4.52
N PRO A 740 -25.12 -1.84 5.52
CA PRO A 740 -26.07 -1.70 6.61
C PRO A 740 -25.84 -0.45 7.46
N TRP A 741 -26.93 0.11 7.97
CA TRP A 741 -26.89 1.34 8.80
C TRP A 741 -25.99 1.21 10.03
N TYR A 742 -25.87 0.02 10.63
CA TYR A 742 -25.09 -0.19 11.85
C TYR A 742 -23.58 -0.07 11.62
N VAL A 743 -23.08 -0.37 10.40
CA VAL A 743 -21.67 -0.16 10.05
C VAL A 743 -21.37 1.33 9.99
N THR A 744 -22.28 2.10 9.38
CA THR A 744 -22.18 3.56 9.35
C THR A 744 -22.23 4.15 10.76
N GLY A 745 -23.18 3.71 11.60
CA GLY A 745 -23.25 4.12 13.01
C GLY A 745 -21.96 3.80 13.79
N ALA A 746 -21.38 2.62 13.58
CA ALA A 746 -20.11 2.21 14.19
C ALA A 746 -18.94 3.13 13.77
N ARG A 747 -18.87 3.52 12.49
CA ARG A 747 -17.87 4.48 11.99
C ARG A 747 -18.04 5.86 12.63
N LEU A 748 -19.28 6.35 12.76
CA LEU A 748 -19.56 7.63 13.43
C LEU A 748 -19.12 7.62 14.90
N ILE A 749 -19.34 6.51 15.61
CA ILE A 749 -18.85 6.33 16.99
C ILE A 749 -17.32 6.38 17.03
N SER A 750 -16.63 5.70 16.11
CA SER A 750 -15.17 5.75 16.02
C SER A 750 -14.64 7.15 15.73
N ALA A 751 -15.28 7.89 14.82
CA ALA A 751 -14.94 9.27 14.53
C ALA A 751 -15.15 10.19 15.75
N ALA A 752 -16.29 10.06 16.44
CA ALA A 752 -16.57 10.82 17.65
C ALA A 752 -15.57 10.50 18.78
N ALA A 753 -15.19 9.23 18.94
CA ALA A 753 -14.16 8.82 19.88
C ALA A 753 -12.81 9.48 19.57
N LEU A 754 -12.38 9.46 18.29
CA LEU A 754 -11.13 10.08 17.86
C LEU A 754 -11.12 11.60 18.16
N LEU A 755 -12.20 12.30 17.82
CA LEU A 755 -12.35 13.73 18.11
C LEU A 755 -12.33 14.02 19.62
N GLY A 756 -13.00 13.18 20.42
CA GLY A 756 -12.98 13.25 21.88
C GLY A 756 -11.57 13.11 22.46
N PHE A 757 -10.77 12.16 21.94
CA PHE A 757 -9.38 11.99 22.33
C PHE A 757 -8.52 13.22 21.98
N ALA A 758 -8.67 13.76 20.77
CA ALA A 758 -7.95 14.95 20.34
C ALA A 758 -8.31 16.17 21.20
N ALA A 759 -9.60 16.40 21.45
CA ALA A 759 -10.09 17.48 22.30
C ALA A 759 -9.58 17.37 23.75
N ALA A 760 -9.62 16.16 24.33
CA ALA A 760 -9.11 15.91 25.67
C ALA A 760 -7.60 16.20 25.78
N TYR A 761 -6.82 15.82 24.77
CA TYR A 761 -5.38 16.12 24.71
C TYR A 761 -5.12 17.62 24.63
N LEU A 762 -5.82 18.33 23.75
CA LEU A 762 -5.69 19.79 23.59
C LEU A 762 -6.08 20.52 24.88
N PHE A 763 -7.17 20.11 25.54
CA PHE A 763 -7.62 20.70 26.80
C PHE A 763 -6.60 20.48 27.94
N GLN A 764 -6.01 19.28 28.05
CA GLN A 764 -4.96 19.01 29.03
C GLN A 764 -3.72 19.85 28.79
N LYS A 765 -3.33 20.06 27.53
CA LYS A 765 -2.20 20.90 27.17
C LYS A 765 -2.46 22.37 27.52
N TYR A 766 -3.65 22.88 27.18
CA TYR A 766 -4.06 24.24 27.54
C TYR A 766 -4.01 24.48 29.06
N LYS A 767 -4.49 23.52 29.86
CA LYS A 767 -4.44 23.61 31.34
C LYS A 767 -3.01 23.56 31.92
N LYS A 768 -2.03 23.04 31.18
CA LYS A 768 -0.61 23.05 31.60
C LYS A 768 0.13 24.32 31.17
N GLU A 769 -0.36 25.01 30.14
CA GLU A 769 0.22 26.26 29.64
C GLU A 769 -0.36 27.49 30.35
N LYS A 770 -1.55 27.37 30.95
CA LYS A 770 -2.06 28.26 32.02
C LYS A 770 -1.51 27.83 33.38
#